data_AF-A0A672QNB6-F1
#
_entry.id   AF-A0A672QNB6-F1
#
_cell.length_a   1.000
_cell.length_b   1.000
_cell.length_c   1.000
_cell.angle_alpha   90.00
_cell.angle_beta   90.00
_cell.angle_gamma   90.00
#
_symmetry.space_group_name_H-M   'P 1'
#
loop_
_entity.id
_entity.type
_entity.pdbx_description
1 polymer ?
#
loop_
_entity_poly.entity_id
_entity_poly.type
_entity_poly.pdbx_seq_one_letter_code
_entity_poly.pdbx_strand_id
1 'polypeptide(L)'
;MRAASSPACLSPLLLCLCVLQRSYGTPSPPSPTFTHNQTKLPDSDKDSHHRPKRGWIWNQFFVLEEHIGPDAQYVGKLHSNSDKGDGSVQYLLSGEGAGTIFTINELTGDIHAKKSLDREKKSHYVLHARAVDRFTNRAVEPESEFIIKVQDVNDNAPKFPDGPFSASVPEMADIGTSVFQITATDADDPTYGNSAKIVYSILQGQPFFTVDPKTGVIRTALPNMDRETREMYSVIIQAKDMAGSVGGLSGSTTVNISLADVNDNPPRFPQKNYQLYVPESAQVGKAVGKIKANDEDLGVNAEMTYRITNEEGAAIFSISTDSDKREGVISLRKPLDYEKKKAYSLNIEGVNTHLDPRFSYLGSFKDTTTLKLIIGDVDEAPVFTMDYYIMDVYENAPAGTEVSMVTAQDPDSTRSKVRYSIDQNAEGDALFNIDVDSGLITTTKSLDREEVAWHNITVMASEIDNPNLVSYVPVTVQVLDVNDNAPYIATDSALVVCEGSKAGQVTCVSSLVAIVVLFVTLRSKKSKKEPLIISVEDIRENVVTYDDEGGGEEDTEAFDIAALRNPAAAEEMRLRKDLQSEVWRAMGTEALSPALTLPDEDIHEVIKLKVVEADRDTSGPPYDSLQTYAYEGRGSPSGSISSLDLPEPQTELDLSEVDKWGPEVQVLSRVGQHHVP
;
A
#
# COMPACT_ATOMS: atom_id res chain seq x y z
N MET A 1 42.44 -37.85 2.34
CA MET A 1 41.77 -39.16 2.53
C MET A 1 40.42 -39.03 1.83
N ARG A 2 40.06 -39.83 0.81
CA ARG A 2 39.66 -41.26 0.85
C ARG A 2 38.56 -41.56 1.88
N ALA A 3 37.46 -42.27 1.60
CA ALA A 3 36.65 -42.52 0.37
C ALA A 3 35.57 -43.57 0.73
N ALA A 4 34.42 -43.59 0.02
CA ALA A 4 33.48 -44.74 -0.07
C ALA A 4 32.78 -45.12 1.28
N SER A 5 31.76 -45.99 1.38
CA SER A 5 30.73 -46.51 0.46
C SER A 5 29.58 -47.17 1.28
N SER A 6 28.54 -47.67 0.59
CA SER A 6 27.30 -48.29 1.12
C SER A 6 27.48 -49.76 1.62
N PRO A 7 26.44 -50.63 1.79
CA PRO A 7 26.07 -51.13 3.13
C PRO A 7 25.84 -52.67 3.26
N ALA A 8 25.16 -53.07 4.34
CA ALA A 8 24.30 -54.26 4.52
C ALA A 8 24.87 -55.66 4.93
N CYS A 9 24.10 -56.34 5.81
CA CYS A 9 23.89 -57.80 6.00
C CYS A 9 22.55 -57.95 6.81
N LEU A 10 21.51 -58.69 6.42
CA LEU A 10 21.33 -60.16 6.20
C LEU A 10 21.34 -60.97 7.52
N SER A 11 20.46 -61.93 7.85
CA SER A 11 19.26 -62.64 7.33
C SER A 11 18.99 -63.83 8.34
N PRO A 12 18.09 -64.85 8.19
CA PRO A 12 17.03 -65.22 7.21
C PRO A 12 15.59 -65.08 7.80
N LEU A 13 14.42 -65.45 7.22
CA LEU A 13 13.95 -66.24 6.03
C LEU A 13 13.50 -67.71 6.31
N LEU A 14 12.46 -68.18 5.58
CA LEU A 14 11.77 -69.50 5.48
C LEU A 14 10.52 -69.78 6.36
N LEU A 15 9.41 -70.40 5.87
CA LEU A 15 8.81 -70.49 4.50
C LEU A 15 7.34 -71.03 4.53
N CYS A 16 6.71 -71.18 3.35
CA CYS A 16 5.37 -71.73 3.00
C CYS A 16 4.16 -70.80 3.27
N LEU A 17 3.24 -70.45 2.34
CA LEU A 17 2.53 -71.18 1.23
C LEU A 17 1.47 -72.17 1.76
N CYS A 18 0.20 -72.21 1.29
CA CYS A 18 -0.51 -71.55 0.18
C CYS A 18 -2.07 -71.58 0.46
N VAL A 19 -3.07 -71.10 -0.32
CA VAL A 19 -3.19 -70.62 -1.73
C VAL A 19 -4.35 -69.58 -1.91
N LEU A 20 -5.27 -69.79 -2.86
CA LEU A 20 -6.42 -68.96 -3.34
C LEU A 20 -7.76 -69.38 -2.67
N GLN A 21 -8.96 -68.78 -2.89
CA GLN A 21 -9.48 -67.89 -3.96
C GLN A 21 -10.71 -67.05 -3.51
N ARG A 22 -11.13 -66.04 -4.30
CA ARG A 22 -12.38 -65.24 -4.12
C ARG A 22 -13.60 -65.86 -4.85
N SER A 23 -14.81 -65.69 -4.29
CA SER A 23 -16.03 -65.45 -5.09
C SER A 23 -17.19 -64.85 -4.25
N TYR A 24 -18.12 -64.20 -4.96
CA TYR A 24 -19.26 -63.40 -4.47
C TYR A 24 -20.36 -64.20 -3.73
N GLY A 25 -21.20 -63.49 -2.97
CA GLY A 25 -22.47 -64.01 -2.45
C GLY A 25 -23.59 -62.95 -2.42
N THR A 26 -24.71 -63.24 -3.09
CA THR A 26 -26.01 -62.54 -3.05
C THR A 26 -27.12 -63.55 -3.41
N PRO A 27 -28.41 -63.24 -3.22
CA PRO A 27 -29.07 -62.82 -1.99
C PRO A 27 -30.04 -63.92 -1.46
N SER A 28 -30.71 -63.67 -0.34
CA SER A 28 -31.62 -64.63 0.32
C SER A 28 -33.00 -64.76 -0.35
N PRO A 29 -33.52 -65.99 -0.58
CA PRO A 29 -34.93 -66.25 -0.86
C PRO A 29 -35.79 -66.34 0.43
N PRO A 30 -37.14 -66.26 0.34
CA PRO A 30 -38.03 -66.04 1.49
C PRO A 30 -38.58 -67.30 2.19
N SER A 31 -39.24 -67.07 3.32
CA SER A 31 -39.85 -68.05 4.23
C SER A 31 -41.00 -68.87 3.61
N PRO A 32 -41.11 -70.18 3.90
CA PRO A 32 -42.33 -70.97 3.71
C PRO A 32 -43.22 -70.98 4.97
N THR A 33 -44.53 -71.08 4.75
CA THR A 33 -45.58 -71.17 5.76
C THR A 33 -45.56 -72.49 6.54
N PHE A 34 -45.91 -72.46 7.83
CA PHE A 34 -46.28 -73.66 8.58
C PHE A 34 -47.75 -73.99 8.33
N THR A 35 -48.03 -75.22 7.89
CA THR A 35 -49.38 -75.79 7.88
C THR A 35 -49.45 -77.11 8.64
N HIS A 36 -50.48 -77.16 9.48
CA HIS A 36 -51.01 -78.28 10.25
C HIS A 36 -50.62 -79.71 9.81
N ASN A 37 -50.17 -80.52 10.78
CA ASN A 37 -50.42 -81.96 10.76
C ASN A 37 -51.01 -82.38 12.11
N GLN A 38 -52.07 -83.19 12.10
CA GLN A 38 -52.67 -83.76 13.30
C GLN A 38 -52.22 -85.22 13.43
N THR A 39 -51.79 -85.63 14.61
CA THR A 39 -51.85 -87.01 15.08
C THR A 39 -52.50 -87.02 16.46
N LYS A 40 -53.25 -88.09 16.75
CA LYS A 40 -54.24 -88.11 17.83
C LYS A 40 -54.18 -89.43 18.58
N LEU A 41 -54.33 -89.36 19.91
CA LEU A 41 -54.66 -90.45 20.84
C LEU A 41 -53.57 -91.50 21.16
N PRO A 42 -53.66 -92.20 22.32
CA PRO A 42 -54.52 -91.96 23.49
C PRO A 42 -53.81 -91.93 24.86
N ASP A 43 -54.65 -91.61 25.84
CA ASP A 43 -54.63 -92.07 27.23
C ASP A 43 -53.74 -91.39 28.29
N SER A 44 -54.16 -91.64 29.53
CA SER A 44 -53.97 -90.76 30.67
C SER A 44 -52.81 -91.16 31.56
N ASP A 45 -52.20 -90.16 32.20
CA ASP A 45 -52.11 -90.22 33.65
C ASP A 45 -52.32 -88.84 34.31
N LYS A 46 -52.72 -88.85 35.59
CA LYS A 46 -53.05 -87.63 36.36
C LYS A 46 -51.84 -87.13 37.14
N ASP A 47 -50.88 -86.51 36.47
CA ASP A 47 -49.79 -85.83 37.16
C ASP A 47 -50.06 -84.33 37.35
N SER A 48 -49.84 -83.85 38.57
CA SER A 48 -50.19 -82.46 38.92
C SER A 48 -49.15 -81.49 38.39
N HIS A 49 -49.47 -80.75 37.32
CA HIS A 49 -48.63 -79.69 36.80
C HIS A 49 -48.45 -78.55 37.81
N HIS A 50 -47.48 -78.72 38.71
CA HIS A 50 -46.79 -77.60 39.37
C HIS A 50 -46.05 -76.81 38.29
N ARG A 51 -46.78 -75.89 37.64
CA ARG A 51 -46.20 -74.87 36.77
C ARG A 51 -45.12 -74.15 37.58
N PRO A 52 -43.83 -74.21 37.19
CA PRO A 52 -42.78 -73.54 37.94
C PRO A 52 -43.13 -72.06 38.03
N LYS A 53 -43.02 -71.46 39.23
CA LYS A 53 -43.32 -70.03 39.42
C LYS A 53 -42.47 -69.25 38.42
N ARG A 54 -43.12 -68.59 37.46
CA ARG A 54 -42.46 -67.52 36.70
C ARG A 54 -42.17 -66.42 37.72
N GLY A 55 -40.90 -66.19 38.02
CA GLY A 55 -40.47 -64.95 38.64
C GLY A 55 -40.94 -63.76 37.79
N TRP A 56 -41.03 -62.59 38.41
CA TRP A 56 -41.50 -61.37 37.75
C TRP A 56 -40.76 -61.16 36.41
N ILE A 57 -41.51 -61.05 35.32
CA ILE A 57 -40.98 -60.92 33.94
C ILE A 57 -40.94 -59.44 33.49
N TRP A 58 -41.57 -58.55 34.26
CA TRP A 58 -41.76 -57.14 33.93
C TRP A 58 -41.20 -56.28 35.07
N ASN A 59 -39.89 -56.07 35.05
CA ASN A 59 -39.15 -55.42 36.14
C ASN A 59 -39.13 -53.89 36.01
N GLN A 60 -39.98 -53.32 35.15
CA GLN A 60 -40.02 -51.89 34.84
C GLN A 60 -41.47 -51.41 34.75
N PHE A 61 -41.82 -50.40 35.54
CA PHE A 61 -43.01 -49.57 35.35
C PHE A 61 -42.60 -48.20 34.79
N PHE A 62 -43.58 -47.48 34.26
CA PHE A 62 -43.41 -46.16 33.66
C PHE A 62 -44.41 -45.17 34.29
N VAL A 63 -43.97 -43.93 34.48
CA VAL A 63 -44.79 -42.84 35.03
C VAL A 63 -44.42 -41.55 34.31
N LEU A 64 -45.39 -40.82 33.75
CA LEU A 64 -45.12 -39.52 33.11
C LEU A 64 -44.73 -38.50 34.17
N GLU A 65 -43.78 -37.63 33.86
CA GLU A 65 -43.42 -36.51 34.73
C GLU A 65 -44.45 -35.37 34.73
N GLU A 66 -44.25 -34.41 35.63
CA GLU A 66 -45.05 -33.20 35.84
C GLU A 66 -46.57 -33.36 35.61
N HIS A 67 -47.12 -34.47 36.12
CA HIS A 67 -48.51 -34.84 35.96
C HIS A 67 -49.45 -33.87 36.69
N ILE A 68 -50.02 -32.93 35.92
CA ILE A 68 -50.98 -31.92 36.41
C ILE A 68 -52.36 -32.55 36.64
N GLY A 69 -52.57 -33.10 37.84
CA GLY A 69 -53.87 -33.65 38.27
C GLY A 69 -54.09 -33.55 39.78
N PRO A 70 -55.36 -33.53 40.26
CA PRO A 70 -55.67 -33.49 41.69
C PRO A 70 -55.49 -34.85 42.39
N ASP A 71 -55.55 -35.95 41.62
CA ASP A 71 -55.45 -37.32 42.10
C ASP A 71 -54.03 -37.88 41.92
N ALA A 72 -53.65 -38.82 42.78
CA ALA A 72 -52.37 -39.52 42.71
C ALA A 72 -52.28 -40.35 41.42
N GLN A 73 -51.21 -40.16 40.65
CA GLN A 73 -51.02 -40.75 39.33
C GLN A 73 -50.78 -42.26 39.44
N TYR A 74 -51.62 -43.08 38.79
CA TYR A 74 -51.46 -44.53 38.77
C TYR A 74 -50.24 -44.96 37.93
N VAL A 75 -49.35 -45.75 38.54
CA VAL A 75 -48.08 -46.21 37.94
C VAL A 75 -48.16 -47.66 37.46
N GLY A 76 -48.99 -48.47 38.10
CA GLY A 76 -49.12 -49.90 37.79
C GLY A 76 -49.65 -50.71 38.97
N LYS A 77 -49.72 -52.04 38.79
CA LYS A 77 -50.25 -52.97 39.78
C LYS A 77 -49.32 -54.14 39.98
N LEU A 78 -49.02 -54.45 41.23
CA LEU A 78 -48.40 -55.72 41.64
C LEU A 78 -49.51 -56.71 42.00
N HIS A 79 -49.33 -57.98 41.64
CA HIS A 79 -50.27 -59.05 41.97
C HIS A 79 -49.53 -60.37 42.19
N SER A 80 -49.82 -61.04 43.31
CA SER A 80 -49.29 -62.36 43.64
C SER A 80 -50.21 -63.45 43.11
N ASN A 81 -49.65 -64.52 42.52
CA ASN A 81 -50.42 -65.71 42.12
C ASN A 81 -51.13 -66.42 43.29
N SER A 82 -50.75 -66.09 44.53
CA SER A 82 -51.31 -66.66 45.76
C SER A 82 -52.43 -65.79 46.35
N ASP A 83 -52.62 -64.57 45.85
CA ASP A 83 -53.75 -63.70 46.17
C ASP A 83 -55.00 -64.16 45.41
N LYS A 84 -56.05 -64.51 46.15
CA LYS A 84 -57.31 -65.03 45.60
C LYS A 84 -58.40 -63.96 45.49
N GLY A 85 -58.09 -62.69 45.79
CA GLY A 85 -59.08 -61.63 45.95
C GLY A 85 -59.90 -61.73 47.25
N ASP A 86 -59.47 -62.58 48.20
CA ASP A 86 -60.07 -62.75 49.52
C ASP A 86 -59.48 -61.79 50.58
N GLY A 87 -58.50 -60.97 50.20
CA GLY A 87 -57.83 -60.02 51.09
C GLY A 87 -56.89 -60.68 52.11
N SER A 88 -56.47 -61.93 51.85
CA SER A 88 -55.48 -62.67 52.65
C SER A 88 -54.04 -62.24 52.40
N VAL A 89 -53.73 -61.68 51.22
CA VAL A 89 -52.41 -61.14 50.87
C VAL A 89 -52.38 -59.63 51.13
N GLN A 90 -51.25 -59.16 51.65
CA GLN A 90 -50.93 -57.75 51.86
C GLN A 90 -49.67 -57.40 51.04
N TYR A 91 -49.76 -56.33 50.24
CA TYR A 91 -48.68 -55.84 49.39
C TYR A 91 -47.91 -54.72 50.09
N LEU A 92 -46.60 -54.87 50.20
CA LEU A 92 -45.69 -53.93 50.87
C LEU A 92 -44.65 -53.42 49.88
N LEU A 93 -44.36 -52.12 49.95
CA LEU A 93 -43.43 -51.41 49.07
C LEU A 93 -42.30 -50.78 49.89
N SER A 94 -41.08 -50.94 49.43
CA SER A 94 -39.85 -50.43 50.07
C SER A 94 -38.83 -49.99 49.02
N GLY A 95 -37.69 -49.42 49.44
CA GLY A 95 -36.71 -48.82 48.53
C GLY A 95 -36.93 -47.31 48.32
N GLU A 96 -36.48 -46.79 47.19
CA GLU A 96 -36.41 -45.34 46.96
C GLU A 96 -37.77 -44.68 46.81
N GLY A 97 -38.04 -43.63 47.59
CA GLY A 97 -39.29 -42.88 47.52
C GLY A 97 -40.53 -43.65 47.99
N ALA A 98 -40.39 -44.88 48.49
CA ALA A 98 -41.49 -45.65 49.06
C ALA A 98 -42.15 -44.90 50.23
N GLY A 99 -43.48 -44.92 50.30
CA GLY A 99 -44.27 -44.24 51.32
C GLY A 99 -44.37 -42.70 51.19
N THR A 100 -43.49 -42.07 50.40
CA THR A 100 -43.31 -40.60 50.38
C THR A 100 -43.45 -39.97 48.98
N ILE A 101 -43.11 -40.72 47.94
CA ILE A 101 -43.30 -40.41 46.52
C ILE A 101 -44.27 -41.46 45.95
N PHE A 102 -43.92 -42.75 46.08
CA PHE A 102 -44.72 -43.88 45.63
C PHE A 102 -45.42 -44.56 46.80
N THR A 103 -46.71 -44.83 46.66
CA THR A 103 -47.50 -45.59 47.63
C THR A 103 -48.29 -46.70 46.96
N ILE A 104 -48.24 -47.89 47.55
CA ILE A 104 -49.06 -49.03 47.13
C ILE A 104 -50.33 -49.11 47.97
N ASN A 105 -51.45 -49.49 47.35
CA ASN A 105 -52.63 -49.94 48.09
C ASN A 105 -52.36 -51.37 48.58
N GLU A 106 -52.24 -51.54 49.89
CA GLU A 106 -51.84 -52.80 50.53
C GLU A 106 -52.79 -53.97 50.23
N LEU A 107 -54.06 -53.72 49.88
CA LEU A 107 -55.06 -54.76 49.62
C LEU A 107 -55.26 -55.07 48.13
N THR A 108 -54.97 -54.11 47.24
CA THR A 108 -55.20 -54.28 45.80
C THR A 108 -53.91 -54.37 44.99
N GLY A 109 -52.76 -53.98 45.55
CA GLY A 109 -51.47 -53.96 44.88
C GLY A 109 -51.25 -52.78 43.93
N ASP A 110 -52.17 -51.81 43.87
CA ASP A 110 -52.10 -50.66 42.95
C ASP A 110 -51.12 -49.58 43.46
N ILE A 111 -50.09 -49.28 42.67
CA ILE A 111 -49.06 -48.28 42.95
C ILE A 111 -49.46 -46.94 42.34
N HIS A 112 -49.38 -45.89 43.15
CA HIS A 112 -49.62 -44.51 42.73
C HIS A 112 -48.47 -43.58 43.17
N ALA A 113 -48.13 -42.59 42.33
CA ALA A 113 -47.26 -41.47 42.67
C ALA A 113 -48.09 -40.34 43.30
N LYS A 114 -47.67 -39.87 44.48
CA LYS A 114 -48.35 -38.83 45.29
C LYS A 114 -47.77 -37.41 45.11
N LYS A 115 -46.78 -37.25 44.25
CA LYS A 115 -46.09 -36.00 43.95
C LYS A 115 -45.85 -35.93 42.46
N SER A 116 -45.68 -34.73 41.91
CA SER A 116 -45.02 -34.59 40.62
C SER A 116 -43.62 -35.18 40.70
N LEU A 117 -43.16 -35.64 39.55
CA LEU A 117 -41.81 -36.14 39.30
C LEU A 117 -41.21 -35.21 38.25
N ASP A 118 -39.89 -35.02 38.32
CA ASP A 118 -39.11 -34.32 37.29
C ASP A 118 -37.90 -35.21 36.94
N ARG A 119 -37.74 -35.51 35.65
CA ARG A 119 -36.84 -36.51 35.09
C ARG A 119 -35.40 -36.04 35.14
N GLU A 120 -35.18 -34.74 34.91
CA GLU A 120 -33.87 -34.07 34.81
C GLU A 120 -33.15 -34.15 36.16
N LYS A 121 -33.92 -34.13 37.25
CA LYS A 121 -33.45 -34.39 38.61
C LYS A 121 -33.38 -35.86 38.98
N LYS A 122 -34.33 -36.71 38.54
CA LYS A 122 -34.26 -38.17 38.74
C LYS A 122 -35.10 -39.01 37.77
N SER A 123 -34.45 -39.45 36.70
CA SER A 123 -35.05 -40.26 35.61
C SER A 123 -35.58 -41.66 36.00
N HIS A 124 -35.17 -42.23 37.13
CA HIS A 124 -35.65 -43.55 37.57
C HIS A 124 -35.46 -43.77 39.07
N TYR A 125 -36.27 -44.67 39.65
CA TYR A 125 -36.23 -45.06 41.06
C TYR A 125 -36.17 -46.58 41.19
N VAL A 126 -35.38 -47.10 42.13
CA VAL A 126 -35.29 -48.54 42.41
C VAL A 126 -36.10 -48.89 43.66
N LEU A 127 -37.10 -49.77 43.50
CA LEU A 127 -38.02 -50.16 44.57
C LEU A 127 -38.08 -51.68 44.73
N HIS A 128 -38.48 -52.10 45.92
CA HIS A 128 -38.51 -53.49 46.36
C HIS A 128 -39.91 -53.85 46.84
N ALA A 129 -40.54 -54.81 46.15
CA ALA A 129 -41.86 -55.34 46.45
C ALA A 129 -41.78 -56.56 47.37
N ARG A 130 -42.68 -56.65 48.35
CA ARG A 130 -42.93 -57.87 49.14
C ARG A 130 -44.43 -58.16 49.21
N ALA A 131 -44.81 -59.43 49.08
CA ALA A 131 -46.17 -59.89 49.32
C ALA A 131 -46.19 -60.81 50.54
N VAL A 132 -46.97 -60.46 51.56
CA VAL A 132 -47.06 -61.20 52.83
C VAL A 132 -48.49 -61.69 53.08
N ASP A 133 -48.62 -62.76 53.86
CA ASP A 133 -49.90 -63.20 54.41
C ASP A 133 -50.31 -62.23 55.53
N ARG A 134 -51.49 -61.63 55.40
CA ARG A 134 -51.98 -60.54 56.24
C ARG A 134 -52.24 -60.93 57.70
N PHE A 135 -52.41 -62.22 57.99
CA PHE A 135 -52.72 -62.73 59.32
C PHE A 135 -51.49 -63.24 60.08
N THR A 136 -50.46 -63.68 59.36
CA THR A 136 -49.24 -64.28 59.91
C THR A 136 -47.97 -63.46 59.64
N ASN A 137 -48.05 -62.42 58.79
CA ASN A 137 -46.97 -61.58 58.31
C ASN A 137 -45.77 -62.38 57.74
N ARG A 138 -46.06 -63.53 57.11
CA ARG A 138 -45.06 -64.38 56.44
C ARG A 138 -45.00 -64.04 54.97
N ALA A 139 -43.80 -64.00 54.40
CA ALA A 139 -43.62 -63.80 52.95
C ALA A 139 -44.28 -64.95 52.16
N VAL A 140 -45.18 -64.58 51.25
CA VAL A 140 -45.90 -65.49 50.33
C VAL A 140 -45.19 -65.57 48.98
N GLU A 141 -44.52 -64.49 48.60
CA GLU A 141 -43.52 -64.44 47.53
C GLU A 141 -42.20 -63.84 48.05
N PRO A 142 -41.05 -64.17 47.44
CA PRO A 142 -39.80 -63.51 47.74
C PRO A 142 -39.85 -62.02 47.41
N GLU A 143 -38.95 -61.26 48.00
CA GLU A 143 -38.72 -59.86 47.63
C GLU A 143 -38.29 -59.75 46.16
N SER A 144 -38.87 -58.79 45.44
CA SER A 144 -38.52 -58.50 44.05
C SER A 144 -38.15 -57.04 43.88
N GLU A 145 -36.94 -56.78 43.38
CA GLU A 145 -36.56 -55.48 42.86
C GLU A 145 -37.33 -55.18 41.57
N PHE A 146 -37.70 -53.93 41.37
CA PHE A 146 -38.21 -53.38 40.12
C PHE A 146 -37.86 -51.89 40.02
N ILE A 147 -37.86 -51.37 38.80
CA ILE A 147 -37.53 -49.96 38.51
C ILE A 147 -38.81 -49.23 38.10
N ILE A 148 -39.05 -48.04 38.66
CA ILE A 148 -39.99 -47.08 38.09
C ILE A 148 -39.17 -46.10 37.26
N LYS A 149 -39.38 -46.07 35.95
CA LYS A 149 -38.80 -45.08 35.05
C LYS A 149 -39.74 -43.89 34.92
N VAL A 150 -39.19 -42.70 35.06
CA VAL A 150 -39.89 -41.47 34.69
C VAL A 150 -39.88 -41.39 33.16
N GLN A 151 -41.04 -41.13 32.57
CA GLN A 151 -41.22 -40.89 31.15
C GLN A 151 -41.19 -39.40 30.88
N ASP A 152 -40.34 -39.10 29.91
CA ASP A 152 -40.03 -37.77 29.41
C ASP A 152 -41.25 -37.04 28.82
N VAL A 153 -41.39 -35.77 29.19
CA VAL A 153 -42.36 -34.82 28.62
C VAL A 153 -41.61 -33.58 28.16
N ASN A 154 -41.84 -33.13 26.93
CA ASN A 154 -41.10 -32.03 26.32
C ASN A 154 -41.45 -30.67 26.96
N ASP A 155 -40.83 -30.33 28.08
CA ASP A 155 -41.11 -29.14 28.89
C ASP A 155 -39.94 -28.12 28.91
N ASN A 156 -38.72 -28.54 28.56
CA ASN A 156 -37.59 -27.65 28.45
C ASN A 156 -37.42 -27.13 27.02
N ALA A 157 -37.60 -25.82 26.83
CA ALA A 157 -37.19 -25.19 25.58
C ALA A 157 -35.64 -25.23 25.41
N PRO A 158 -35.13 -25.45 24.18
CA PRO A 158 -33.70 -25.34 23.86
C PRO A 158 -33.10 -24.00 24.32
N LYS A 159 -31.91 -24.04 24.94
CA LYS A 159 -31.20 -22.86 25.46
C LYS A 159 -29.83 -22.71 24.80
N PHE A 160 -29.43 -21.46 24.56
CA PHE A 160 -28.09 -21.10 24.09
C PHE A 160 -27.26 -20.60 25.28
N PRO A 161 -26.31 -21.38 25.84
CA PRO A 161 -25.64 -21.02 27.09
C PRO A 161 -24.75 -19.78 26.99
N ASP A 162 -24.08 -19.59 25.85
CA ASP A 162 -23.03 -18.57 25.66
C ASP A 162 -23.48 -17.39 24.76
N GLY A 163 -24.79 -17.18 24.58
CA GLY A 163 -25.33 -16.10 23.74
C GLY A 163 -25.45 -14.74 24.45
N PRO A 164 -25.44 -13.61 23.72
CA PRO A 164 -25.36 -13.48 22.26
C PRO A 164 -23.92 -13.66 21.74
N PHE A 165 -23.81 -14.10 20.49
CA PHE A 165 -22.52 -14.43 19.86
C PHE A 165 -22.03 -13.31 18.94
N SER A 166 -20.70 -13.22 18.80
CA SER A 166 -20.05 -12.45 17.74
C SER A 166 -19.12 -13.33 16.93
N ALA A 167 -19.12 -13.15 15.61
CA ALA A 167 -18.26 -13.86 14.67
C ALA A 167 -17.79 -12.92 13.56
N SER A 168 -16.79 -13.35 12.79
CA SER A 168 -16.36 -12.61 11.60
C SER A 168 -15.99 -13.57 10.46
N VAL A 169 -16.19 -13.12 9.24
CA VAL A 169 -15.85 -13.82 8.00
C VAL A 169 -15.23 -12.81 7.05
N PRO A 170 -14.18 -13.15 6.26
CA PRO A 170 -13.71 -12.28 5.20
C PRO A 170 -14.84 -11.87 4.27
N GLU A 171 -14.82 -10.64 3.80
CA GLU A 171 -15.70 -10.23 2.72
C GLU A 171 -15.36 -10.93 1.39
N MET A 172 -16.31 -10.87 0.46
CA MET A 172 -16.33 -11.59 -0.81
C MET A 172 -16.09 -13.12 -0.69
N ALA A 173 -16.22 -13.68 0.52
CA ALA A 173 -16.02 -15.11 0.75
C ALA A 173 -17.02 -15.96 -0.04
N ASP A 174 -16.52 -17.04 -0.64
CA ASP A 174 -17.31 -17.98 -1.45
C ASP A 174 -18.57 -18.47 -0.74
N ILE A 175 -19.63 -18.71 -1.52
CA ILE A 175 -20.90 -19.27 -1.03
C ILE A 175 -20.63 -20.61 -0.33
N GLY A 176 -21.10 -20.73 0.91
CA GLY A 176 -20.88 -21.92 1.75
C GLY A 176 -19.65 -21.83 2.66
N THR A 177 -18.90 -20.72 2.65
CA THR A 177 -17.81 -20.47 3.63
C THR A 177 -18.37 -20.55 5.06
N SER A 178 -17.69 -21.30 5.93
CA SER A 178 -18.09 -21.51 7.32
C SER A 178 -17.75 -20.30 8.18
N VAL A 179 -18.76 -19.66 8.78
CA VAL A 179 -18.59 -18.44 9.58
C VAL A 179 -18.45 -18.77 11.07
N PHE A 180 -19.40 -19.54 11.61
CA PHE A 180 -19.47 -19.86 13.04
C PHE A 180 -20.29 -21.12 13.25
N GLN A 181 -20.05 -21.85 14.34
CA GLN A 181 -20.90 -22.97 14.75
C GLN A 181 -21.56 -22.65 16.09
N ILE A 182 -22.87 -22.42 16.06
CA ILE A 182 -23.67 -22.33 17.29
C ILE A 182 -23.93 -23.72 17.87
N THR A 183 -24.19 -23.79 19.17
CA THR A 183 -24.75 -24.98 19.84
C THR A 183 -25.84 -24.52 20.80
N ALA A 184 -27.01 -25.14 20.72
CA ALA A 184 -28.02 -25.09 21.76
C ALA A 184 -27.98 -26.40 22.57
N THR A 185 -28.39 -26.32 23.83
CA THR A 185 -28.55 -27.44 24.75
C THR A 185 -29.99 -27.55 25.20
N ASP A 186 -30.46 -28.77 25.29
CA ASP A 186 -31.78 -29.15 25.79
C ASP A 186 -31.59 -30.13 26.96
N ALA A 187 -32.58 -30.24 27.84
CA ALA A 187 -32.50 -31.06 29.07
C ALA A 187 -33.30 -32.38 28.96
N ASP A 188 -34.28 -32.42 28.05
CA ASP A 188 -35.23 -33.52 27.88
C ASP A 188 -34.53 -34.75 27.25
N ASP A 189 -35.26 -35.82 26.96
CA ASP A 189 -34.71 -37.04 26.40
C ASP A 189 -34.52 -36.96 24.88
N PRO A 190 -33.31 -37.14 24.34
CA PRO A 190 -33.13 -37.22 22.88
C PRO A 190 -33.62 -38.55 22.30
N THR A 191 -33.95 -39.56 23.13
CA THR A 191 -34.36 -40.91 22.72
C THR A 191 -35.86 -41.17 22.86
N TYR A 192 -36.53 -40.56 23.84
CA TYR A 192 -37.99 -40.60 23.98
C TYR A 192 -38.60 -39.40 23.23
N GLY A 193 -39.68 -39.61 22.48
CA GLY A 193 -40.32 -38.56 21.65
C GLY A 193 -39.49 -37.99 20.49
N ASN A 194 -38.15 -38.05 20.56
CA ASN A 194 -37.20 -37.08 20.00
C ASN A 194 -37.26 -35.70 20.71
N SER A 195 -37.63 -35.60 22.00
CA SER A 195 -37.85 -34.33 22.70
C SER A 195 -36.66 -33.38 22.57
N ALA A 196 -35.53 -33.67 23.21
CA ALA A 196 -34.30 -32.86 23.15
C ALA A 196 -33.55 -32.88 21.79
N LYS A 197 -34.20 -33.30 20.70
CA LYS A 197 -33.57 -33.37 19.36
C LYS A 197 -33.73 -32.04 18.62
N ILE A 198 -32.79 -31.15 18.88
CA ILE A 198 -32.74 -29.81 18.27
C ILE A 198 -32.59 -29.86 16.74
N VAL A 199 -33.31 -28.96 16.07
CA VAL A 199 -33.12 -28.52 14.68
C VAL A 199 -32.93 -27.00 14.66
N TYR A 200 -31.96 -26.53 13.87
CA TYR A 200 -31.64 -25.10 13.74
C TYR A 200 -32.31 -24.46 12.52
N SER A 201 -32.73 -23.20 12.64
CA SER A 201 -33.30 -22.39 11.55
C SER A 201 -32.96 -20.90 11.70
N ILE A 202 -32.87 -20.17 10.58
CA ILE A 202 -32.67 -18.71 10.59
C ILE A 202 -34.05 -18.02 10.63
N LEU A 203 -34.25 -17.13 11.60
CA LEU A 203 -35.40 -16.23 11.66
C LEU A 203 -35.11 -14.88 10.97
N GLN A 204 -33.87 -14.40 11.07
CA GLN A 204 -33.40 -13.16 10.45
C GLN A 204 -31.93 -13.33 10.02
N GLY A 205 -31.56 -12.84 8.84
CA GLY A 205 -30.21 -13.01 8.26
C GLY A 205 -30.20 -13.63 6.85
N GLN A 206 -31.33 -14.18 6.41
CA GLN A 206 -31.59 -14.41 4.98
C GLN A 206 -31.60 -13.07 4.21
N PRO A 207 -31.18 -13.02 2.94
CA PRO A 207 -30.59 -14.11 2.14
C PRO A 207 -29.08 -14.31 2.35
N PHE A 208 -28.42 -13.49 3.17
CA PHE A 208 -26.95 -13.42 3.28
C PHE A 208 -26.29 -14.68 3.88
N PHE A 209 -26.96 -15.33 4.83
CA PHE A 209 -26.44 -16.51 5.53
C PHE A 209 -27.40 -17.69 5.49
N THR A 210 -26.85 -18.91 5.59
CA THR A 210 -27.59 -20.16 5.84
C THR A 210 -27.10 -20.80 7.13
N VAL A 211 -27.89 -21.70 7.72
CA VAL A 211 -27.48 -22.54 8.86
C VAL A 211 -27.75 -24.01 8.53
N ASP A 212 -26.81 -24.88 8.85
CA ASP A 212 -27.03 -26.32 8.81
C ASP A 212 -28.04 -26.72 9.91
N PRO A 213 -29.22 -27.27 9.55
CA PRO A 213 -30.28 -27.57 10.52
C PRO A 213 -29.92 -28.66 11.53
N LYS A 214 -28.83 -29.41 11.33
CA LYS A 214 -28.36 -30.48 12.23
C LYS A 214 -27.10 -30.09 13.00
N THR A 215 -26.16 -29.40 12.36
CA THR A 215 -24.85 -29.11 12.96
C THR A 215 -24.73 -27.72 13.57
N GLY A 216 -25.65 -26.79 13.26
CA GLY A 216 -25.57 -25.41 13.74
C GLY A 216 -24.48 -24.57 13.06
N VAL A 217 -23.82 -25.08 12.02
CA VAL A 217 -22.82 -24.34 11.26
C VAL A 217 -23.50 -23.30 10.39
N ILE A 218 -23.23 -22.02 10.67
CA ILE A 218 -23.64 -20.86 9.88
C ILE A 218 -22.65 -20.68 8.73
N ARG A 219 -23.18 -20.46 7.52
CA ARG A 219 -22.40 -20.28 6.28
C ARG A 219 -22.85 -19.05 5.51
N THR A 220 -21.95 -18.46 4.73
CA THR A 220 -22.32 -17.48 3.68
C THR A 220 -23.26 -18.13 2.67
N ALA A 221 -24.23 -17.37 2.17
CA ALA A 221 -25.25 -17.84 1.22
C ALA A 221 -25.40 -16.92 -0.01
N LEU A 222 -24.90 -15.68 0.06
CA LEU A 222 -24.66 -14.83 -1.10
C LEU A 222 -23.15 -14.72 -1.37
N PRO A 223 -22.73 -14.59 -2.64
CA PRO A 223 -21.38 -14.15 -3.01
C PRO A 223 -21.27 -12.63 -2.82
N ASN A 224 -20.05 -12.09 -2.92
CA ASN A 224 -19.79 -10.65 -3.01
C ASN A 224 -20.50 -9.83 -1.90
N MET A 225 -20.47 -10.36 -0.67
CA MET A 225 -20.76 -9.55 0.52
C MET A 225 -19.58 -8.60 0.74
N ASP A 226 -19.85 -7.33 0.97
CA ASP A 226 -18.96 -6.19 0.73
C ASP A 226 -19.03 -5.24 1.95
N ARG A 227 -17.89 -4.91 2.56
CA ARG A 227 -17.78 -4.25 3.86
C ARG A 227 -18.00 -2.74 3.75
N GLU A 228 -17.54 -2.14 2.66
CA GLU A 228 -17.71 -0.72 2.31
C GLU A 228 -19.20 -0.40 2.16
N THR A 229 -19.95 -1.30 1.52
CA THR A 229 -21.43 -1.26 1.48
C THR A 229 -22.04 -1.61 2.83
N ARG A 230 -21.54 -2.66 3.52
CA ARG A 230 -22.11 -3.12 4.79
C ARG A 230 -21.17 -4.00 5.64
N GLU A 231 -20.47 -3.39 6.58
CA GLU A 231 -19.63 -4.08 7.58
C GLU A 231 -20.35 -5.09 8.50
N MET A 232 -21.63 -4.87 8.86
CA MET A 232 -22.29 -5.61 9.96
C MET A 232 -23.64 -6.24 9.61
N TYR A 233 -23.80 -7.51 10.02
CA TYR A 233 -25.02 -8.29 9.90
C TYR A 233 -25.43 -8.86 11.25
N SER A 234 -26.72 -8.80 11.58
CA SER A 234 -27.27 -9.43 12.78
C SER A 234 -28.17 -10.58 12.33
N VAL A 235 -27.81 -11.80 12.76
CA VAL A 235 -28.46 -13.05 12.37
C VAL A 235 -29.14 -13.65 13.59
N ILE A 236 -30.47 -13.81 13.55
CA ILE A 236 -31.22 -14.46 14.62
C ILE A 236 -31.42 -15.92 14.24
N ILE A 237 -30.84 -16.81 15.04
CA ILE A 237 -31.01 -18.26 14.92
C ILE A 237 -32.04 -18.73 15.94
N GLN A 238 -32.92 -19.64 15.52
CA GLN A 238 -33.77 -20.45 16.38
C GLN A 238 -33.20 -21.86 16.51
N ALA A 239 -33.22 -22.40 17.72
CA ALA A 239 -33.11 -23.82 18.00
C ALA A 239 -34.48 -24.33 18.42
N LYS A 240 -35.00 -25.35 17.74
CA LYS A 240 -36.31 -25.93 18.00
C LYS A 240 -36.19 -27.43 18.28
N ASP A 241 -36.81 -27.88 19.36
CA ASP A 241 -36.82 -29.26 19.82
C ASP A 241 -37.71 -30.18 18.95
N MET A 242 -38.01 -31.40 19.39
CA MET A 242 -38.89 -32.37 18.71
C MET A 242 -38.53 -32.62 17.23
N ALA A 243 -37.25 -32.53 16.86
CA ALA A 243 -36.77 -32.52 15.48
C ALA A 243 -37.42 -31.45 14.57
N GLY A 244 -37.81 -30.31 15.13
CA GLY A 244 -38.50 -29.19 14.48
C GLY A 244 -40.03 -29.33 14.38
N SER A 245 -40.62 -30.42 14.91
CA SER A 245 -42.03 -30.79 14.71
C SER A 245 -43.04 -29.76 15.23
N VAL A 246 -44.27 -29.76 14.69
CA VAL A 246 -45.36 -28.94 15.22
C VAL A 246 -45.72 -29.44 16.63
N GLY A 247 -45.70 -28.54 17.61
CA GLY A 247 -45.84 -28.85 19.04
C GLY A 247 -44.58 -28.55 19.86
N GLY A 248 -43.41 -28.63 19.22
CA GLY A 248 -42.12 -28.39 19.86
C GLY A 248 -41.84 -26.93 20.26
N LEU A 249 -41.14 -26.74 21.38
CA LEU A 249 -40.69 -25.46 21.92
C LEU A 249 -39.42 -24.98 21.21
N SER A 250 -39.05 -23.71 21.44
CA SER A 250 -37.86 -23.14 20.81
C SER A 250 -37.20 -22.04 21.63
N GLY A 251 -35.87 -22.05 21.66
CA GLY A 251 -35.06 -20.89 22.01
C GLY A 251 -34.57 -20.15 20.77
N SER A 252 -34.13 -18.90 20.96
CA SER A 252 -33.44 -18.13 19.91
C SER A 252 -32.24 -17.39 20.49
N THR A 253 -31.28 -17.07 19.62
CA THR A 253 -30.10 -16.25 19.94
C THR A 253 -29.74 -15.37 18.76
N THR A 254 -29.02 -14.28 19.05
CA THR A 254 -28.46 -13.38 18.03
C THR A 254 -26.98 -13.68 17.85
N VAL A 255 -26.56 -13.77 16.60
CA VAL A 255 -25.16 -13.84 16.16
C VAL A 255 -24.88 -12.56 15.36
N ASN A 256 -23.99 -11.71 15.87
CA ASN A 256 -23.51 -10.54 15.15
C ASN A 256 -22.29 -10.93 14.32
N ILE A 257 -22.37 -10.76 13.01
CA ILE A 257 -21.33 -11.13 12.05
C ILE A 257 -20.78 -9.84 11.45
N SER A 258 -19.50 -9.57 11.69
CA SER A 258 -18.76 -8.49 11.01
C SER A 258 -18.00 -9.04 9.81
N LEU A 259 -18.05 -8.36 8.68
CA LEU A 259 -17.14 -8.63 7.57
C LEU A 259 -15.72 -8.21 7.97
N ALA A 260 -14.76 -9.11 7.73
CA ALA A 260 -13.34 -8.83 7.90
C ALA A 260 -12.78 -8.28 6.59
N ASP A 261 -12.11 -7.14 6.74
CA ASP A 261 -11.57 -6.29 5.69
C ASP A 261 -10.58 -7.00 4.75
N VAL A 262 -10.71 -6.75 3.46
CA VAL A 262 -9.90 -7.33 2.38
C VAL A 262 -9.35 -6.21 1.49
N ASN A 263 -8.15 -6.39 0.94
CA ASN A 263 -7.57 -5.41 0.02
C ASN A 263 -8.09 -5.64 -1.41
N ASP A 264 -9.16 -4.93 -1.78
CA ASP A 264 -9.69 -4.90 -3.14
C ASP A 264 -10.05 -3.50 -3.68
N ASN A 265 -10.05 -2.44 -2.85
CA ASN A 265 -10.23 -1.07 -3.35
C ASN A 265 -8.87 -0.40 -3.63
N PRO A 266 -8.37 -0.38 -4.89
CA PRO A 266 -7.11 0.28 -5.19
C PRO A 266 -7.19 1.78 -4.91
N PRO A 267 -6.12 2.42 -4.39
CA PRO A 267 -6.13 3.83 -4.03
C PRO A 267 -6.45 4.71 -5.25
N ARG A 268 -7.25 5.76 -5.06
CA ARG A 268 -7.79 6.64 -6.10
C ARG A 268 -7.49 8.10 -5.80
N PHE A 269 -6.91 8.84 -6.74
CA PHE A 269 -6.88 10.30 -6.62
C PHE A 269 -8.24 10.92 -6.98
N PRO A 270 -8.84 11.78 -6.12
CA PRO A 270 -10.10 12.47 -6.42
C PRO A 270 -10.07 13.32 -7.70
N GLN A 271 -8.89 13.76 -8.16
CA GLN A 271 -8.70 14.49 -9.41
C GLN A 271 -7.51 13.90 -10.18
N LYS A 272 -7.53 14.00 -11.52
CA LYS A 272 -6.38 13.60 -12.37
C LYS A 272 -5.36 14.70 -12.64
N ASN A 273 -5.77 15.95 -12.39
CA ASN A 273 -4.90 17.11 -12.48
C ASN A 273 -5.18 18.00 -11.27
N TYR A 274 -4.13 18.31 -10.51
CA TYR A 274 -4.15 19.27 -9.41
C TYR A 274 -3.33 20.50 -9.81
N GLN A 275 -3.61 21.64 -9.17
CA GLN A 275 -2.79 22.85 -9.27
C GLN A 275 -2.49 23.38 -7.88
N LEU A 276 -1.27 23.87 -7.68
CA LEU A 276 -0.81 24.47 -6.43
C LEU A 276 0.15 25.63 -6.75
N TYR A 277 -0.03 26.75 -6.05
CA TYR A 277 0.86 27.90 -6.13
C TYR A 277 1.93 27.80 -5.04
N VAL A 278 3.20 28.03 -5.39
CA VAL A 278 4.34 27.99 -4.47
C VAL A 278 5.21 29.23 -4.72
N PRO A 279 5.39 30.14 -3.75
CA PRO A 279 6.30 31.28 -3.90
C PRO A 279 7.75 30.78 -4.01
N GLU A 280 8.59 31.44 -4.79
CA GLU A 280 9.97 30.97 -4.98
C GLU A 280 10.84 31.05 -3.71
N SER A 281 10.55 32.02 -2.84
CA SER A 281 11.11 32.15 -1.48
C SER A 281 10.75 30.99 -0.52
N ALA A 282 10.07 29.95 -1.00
CA ALA A 282 9.85 28.70 -0.28
C ALA A 282 11.18 28.05 0.15
N GLN A 283 11.32 27.82 1.45
CA GLN A 283 12.56 27.28 2.03
C GLN A 283 12.80 25.80 1.66
N VAL A 284 14.02 25.50 1.24
CA VAL A 284 14.49 24.13 1.02
C VAL A 284 14.32 23.28 2.30
N GLY A 285 13.86 22.04 2.13
CA GLY A 285 13.55 21.12 3.23
C GLY A 285 12.23 21.40 3.96
N LYS A 286 11.43 22.41 3.55
CA LYS A 286 10.07 22.62 4.05
C LYS A 286 9.03 21.98 3.12
N ALA A 287 7.88 21.65 3.70
CA ALA A 287 6.71 21.23 2.97
C ALA A 287 6.09 22.44 2.24
N VAL A 288 5.92 22.30 0.92
CA VAL A 288 5.29 23.29 0.04
C VAL A 288 3.85 22.92 -0.32
N GLY A 289 3.47 21.65 -0.15
CA GLY A 289 2.14 21.16 -0.51
C GLY A 289 1.80 19.81 0.11
N LYS A 290 0.55 19.39 -0.07
CA LYS A 290 0.03 18.08 0.29
C LYS A 290 -0.85 17.54 -0.84
N ILE A 291 -0.90 16.23 -0.98
CA ILE A 291 -1.79 15.52 -1.90
C ILE A 291 -2.33 14.26 -1.23
N LYS A 292 -3.52 13.80 -1.62
CA LYS A 292 -4.14 12.61 -1.04
C LYS A 292 -4.86 11.76 -2.09
N ALA A 293 -4.64 10.45 -2.02
CA ALA A 293 -5.52 9.45 -2.59
C ALA A 293 -6.51 8.95 -1.52
N ASN A 294 -7.69 8.55 -1.96
CA ASN A 294 -8.69 7.82 -1.18
C ASN A 294 -8.50 6.32 -1.39
N ASP A 295 -8.65 5.56 -0.33
CA ASP A 295 -8.51 4.10 -0.30
C ASP A 295 -9.44 3.67 0.87
N GLU A 296 -10.50 2.95 0.52
CA GLU A 296 -11.71 2.80 1.33
C GLU A 296 -11.63 1.58 2.29
N ASP A 297 -10.62 0.72 2.09
CA ASP A 297 -10.28 -0.44 2.94
C ASP A 297 -9.74 0.04 4.32
N LEU A 298 -9.45 -0.90 5.24
CA LEU A 298 -9.06 -0.59 6.62
C LEU A 298 -7.64 -1.01 7.00
N GLY A 299 -7.03 -0.18 7.85
CA GLY A 299 -5.74 -0.47 8.48
C GLY A 299 -4.63 -0.68 7.44
N VAL A 300 -4.04 -1.87 7.43
CA VAL A 300 -2.96 -2.25 6.49
C VAL A 300 -3.43 -2.42 5.06
N ASN A 301 -4.72 -2.75 4.84
CA ASN A 301 -5.27 -2.90 3.50
C ASN A 301 -5.45 -1.55 2.80
N ALA A 302 -5.42 -0.43 3.52
CA ALA A 302 -5.42 0.92 2.95
C ALA A 302 -4.19 1.76 3.35
N GLU A 303 -3.06 1.08 3.63
CA GLU A 303 -1.77 1.73 3.88
C GLU A 303 -1.06 2.03 2.56
N MET A 304 -0.89 3.33 2.29
CA MET A 304 -0.46 3.86 1.00
C MET A 304 0.85 4.63 1.08
N THR A 305 1.69 4.46 0.07
CA THR A 305 2.97 5.15 -0.12
C THR A 305 2.94 6.04 -1.36
N TYR A 306 3.51 7.24 -1.26
CA TYR A 306 3.53 8.21 -2.35
C TYR A 306 4.93 8.35 -2.95
N ARG A 307 5.03 8.48 -4.28
CA ARG A 307 6.28 8.82 -4.98
C ARG A 307 6.05 9.76 -6.17
N ILE A 308 7.05 10.57 -6.48
CA ILE A 308 7.14 11.34 -7.72
C ILE A 308 7.82 10.44 -8.76
N THR A 309 7.21 10.25 -9.93
CA THR A 309 7.68 9.30 -10.95
C THR A 309 8.40 9.96 -12.13
N ASN A 310 8.32 11.28 -12.30
CA ASN A 310 9.10 12.01 -13.30
C ASN A 310 10.40 12.58 -12.71
N GLU A 311 11.51 12.39 -13.42
CA GLU A 311 12.86 12.72 -12.92
C GLU A 311 13.05 14.21 -12.64
N GLU A 312 12.56 15.09 -13.52
CA GLU A 312 12.61 16.55 -13.32
C GLU A 312 11.91 16.96 -12.01
N GLY A 313 10.73 16.38 -11.75
CA GLY A 313 9.99 16.61 -10.52
C GLY A 313 10.75 16.12 -9.29
N ALA A 314 11.30 14.91 -9.36
CA ALA A 314 12.09 14.32 -8.28
C ALA A 314 13.45 15.01 -8.05
N ALA A 315 13.99 15.76 -9.03
CA ALA A 315 15.25 16.49 -8.90
C ALA A 315 15.11 17.80 -8.10
N ILE A 316 13.93 18.43 -8.12
CA ILE A 316 13.64 19.70 -7.44
C ILE A 316 12.76 19.50 -6.20
N PHE A 317 11.89 18.49 -6.21
CA PHE A 317 10.94 18.20 -5.13
C PHE A 317 11.11 16.78 -4.58
N SER A 318 10.55 16.58 -3.39
CA SER A 318 10.44 15.30 -2.71
C SER A 318 9.01 15.10 -2.23
N ILE A 319 8.61 13.86 -2.01
CA ILE A 319 7.35 13.52 -1.37
C ILE A 319 7.62 12.48 -0.28
N SER A 320 6.95 12.64 0.86
CA SER A 320 7.00 11.70 1.99
C SER A 320 5.59 11.39 2.48
N THR A 321 5.36 10.16 2.95
CA THR A 321 4.05 9.76 3.47
C THR A 321 3.89 10.20 4.92
N ASP A 322 2.84 10.94 5.22
CA ASP A 322 2.27 11.18 6.56
C ASP A 322 1.31 10.02 6.84
N SER A 323 1.81 8.93 7.47
CA SER A 323 1.04 7.68 7.68
C SER A 323 -0.19 7.91 8.55
N ASP A 324 -0.12 8.80 9.55
CA ASP A 324 -1.24 9.13 10.44
C ASP A 324 -2.44 9.70 9.67
N LYS A 325 -2.19 10.45 8.58
CA LYS A 325 -3.23 11.08 7.75
C LYS A 325 -3.45 10.38 6.41
N ARG A 326 -2.59 9.43 6.04
CA ARG A 326 -2.50 8.82 4.70
C ARG A 326 -2.34 9.89 3.60
N GLU A 327 -1.46 10.88 3.83
CA GLU A 327 -1.22 12.03 2.95
C GLU A 327 0.21 12.04 2.38
N GLY A 328 0.37 12.42 1.12
CA GLY A 328 1.67 12.70 0.51
C GLY A 328 2.08 14.14 0.77
N VAL A 329 3.08 14.36 1.63
CA VAL A 329 3.62 15.68 1.96
C VAL A 329 4.75 16.02 0.99
N ILE A 330 4.57 17.09 0.21
CA ILE A 330 5.49 17.50 -0.85
C ILE A 330 6.42 18.57 -0.29
N SER A 331 7.73 18.32 -0.35
CA SER A 331 8.78 19.16 0.24
C SER A 331 9.90 19.50 -0.75
N LEU A 332 10.44 20.71 -0.65
CA LEU A 332 11.40 21.25 -1.61
C LEU A 332 12.84 20.71 -1.40
N ARG A 333 13.55 20.34 -2.48
CA ARG A 333 14.95 19.84 -2.44
C ARG A 333 16.01 20.87 -2.88
N LYS A 334 15.65 21.83 -3.73
CA LYS A 334 16.52 22.89 -4.26
C LYS A 334 15.75 24.21 -4.24
N PRO A 335 16.40 25.40 -4.13
CA PRO A 335 15.69 26.66 -4.24
C PRO A 335 14.90 26.74 -5.55
N LEU A 336 13.80 27.49 -5.51
CA LEU A 336 13.01 27.84 -6.68
C LEU A 336 13.50 29.17 -7.24
N ASP A 337 13.09 29.45 -8.47
CA ASP A 337 13.60 30.55 -9.30
C ASP A 337 12.59 30.76 -10.42
N TYR A 338 11.78 31.81 -10.31
CA TYR A 338 10.67 32.11 -11.20
C TYR A 338 11.20 32.54 -12.57
N GLU A 339 12.23 33.37 -12.62
CA GLU A 339 12.92 33.85 -13.83
C GLU A 339 13.43 32.69 -14.69
N LYS A 340 14.03 31.67 -14.07
CA LYS A 340 14.43 30.46 -14.77
C LYS A 340 13.24 29.55 -15.09
N LYS A 341 12.28 29.35 -14.17
CA LYS A 341 11.15 28.42 -14.42
C LYS A 341 9.87 28.65 -13.61
N LYS A 342 8.95 29.42 -14.21
CA LYS A 342 7.62 29.80 -13.70
C LYS A 342 6.63 28.64 -13.43
N ALA A 343 6.91 27.38 -13.81
CA ALA A 343 6.05 26.22 -13.49
C ALA A 343 6.77 24.86 -13.57
N TYR A 344 6.32 23.89 -12.76
CA TYR A 344 6.75 22.48 -12.79
C TYR A 344 5.54 21.54 -12.85
N SER A 345 5.73 20.34 -13.41
CA SER A 345 4.74 19.26 -13.36
C SER A 345 5.31 18.08 -12.58
N LEU A 346 4.59 17.61 -11.57
CA LEU A 346 4.91 16.38 -10.83
C LEU A 346 3.92 15.29 -11.22
N ASN A 347 4.43 14.18 -11.75
CA ASN A 347 3.66 12.95 -11.89
C ASN A 347 3.75 12.23 -10.55
N ILE A 348 2.63 12.12 -9.83
CA ILE A 348 2.57 11.53 -8.50
C ILE A 348 1.81 10.21 -8.59
N GLU A 349 2.41 9.18 -8.02
CA GLU A 349 1.87 7.83 -7.93
C GLU A 349 1.64 7.48 -6.46
N GLY A 350 0.41 7.13 -6.12
CA GLY A 350 0.03 6.59 -4.80
C GLY A 350 -0.11 5.09 -4.93
N VAL A 351 0.59 4.32 -4.09
CA VAL A 351 0.66 2.86 -4.15
C VAL A 351 0.33 2.29 -2.78
N ASN A 352 -0.75 1.52 -2.71
CA ASN A 352 -1.07 0.68 -1.57
C ASN A 352 -0.10 -0.51 -1.59
N THR A 353 0.61 -0.71 -0.47
CA THR A 353 1.75 -1.63 -0.41
C THR A 353 1.38 -3.05 0.02
N HIS A 354 0.16 -3.25 0.49
CA HIS A 354 -0.34 -4.59 0.75
C HIS A 354 -0.80 -5.23 -0.57
N LEU A 355 -0.76 -6.56 -0.67
CA LEU A 355 -1.05 -7.29 -1.90
C LEU A 355 -1.93 -8.49 -1.58
N ASP A 356 -3.19 -8.46 -2.00
CA ASP A 356 -4.02 -9.67 -2.01
C ASP A 356 -3.91 -10.38 -3.39
N PRO A 357 -3.41 -11.63 -3.44
CA PRO A 357 -3.32 -12.37 -4.70
C PRO A 357 -4.67 -12.56 -5.39
N ARG A 358 -5.78 -12.61 -4.63
CA ARG A 358 -7.15 -12.76 -5.17
C ARG A 358 -7.52 -11.63 -6.11
N PHE A 359 -7.13 -10.40 -5.78
CA PHE A 359 -7.56 -9.18 -6.47
C PHE A 359 -6.51 -8.58 -7.41
N SER A 360 -5.40 -9.31 -7.62
CA SER A 360 -4.35 -8.95 -8.60
C SER A 360 -4.85 -8.75 -10.05
N TYR A 361 -6.06 -9.20 -10.38
CA TYR A 361 -6.72 -8.92 -11.66
C TYR A 361 -7.28 -7.50 -11.80
N LEU A 362 -7.51 -6.78 -10.69
CA LEU A 362 -7.87 -5.35 -10.71
C LEU A 362 -6.69 -4.46 -11.16
N GLY A 363 -5.50 -5.04 -11.25
CA GLY A 363 -4.28 -4.41 -11.76
C GLY A 363 -3.25 -4.25 -10.65
N SER A 364 -2.44 -3.19 -10.75
CA SER A 364 -1.62 -2.75 -9.62
C SER A 364 -2.47 -1.92 -8.67
N PHE A 365 -2.32 -2.15 -7.36
CA PHE A 365 -2.96 -1.37 -6.29
C PHE A 365 -2.36 0.05 -6.17
N LYS A 366 -2.60 0.85 -7.20
CA LYS A 366 -2.03 2.18 -7.36
C LYS A 366 -2.86 3.05 -8.30
N ASP A 367 -2.73 4.36 -8.15
CA ASP A 367 -3.23 5.33 -9.12
C ASP A 367 -2.22 6.45 -9.33
N THR A 368 -2.40 7.19 -10.44
CA THR A 368 -1.54 8.31 -10.82
C THR A 368 -2.34 9.59 -11.05
N THR A 369 -1.71 10.72 -10.71
CA THR A 369 -2.22 12.06 -10.96
C THR A 369 -1.10 13.04 -11.27
N THR A 370 -1.41 14.12 -11.99
CA THR A 370 -0.46 15.18 -12.31
C THR A 370 -0.71 16.39 -11.41
N LEU A 371 0.30 16.84 -10.66
CA LEU A 371 0.25 18.11 -9.93
C LEU A 371 1.07 19.16 -10.70
N LYS A 372 0.40 20.20 -11.20
CA LYS A 372 1.08 21.38 -11.74
C LYS A 372 1.37 22.35 -10.61
N LEU A 373 2.65 22.56 -10.34
CA LEU A 373 3.14 23.63 -9.49
C LEU A 373 3.29 24.90 -10.33
N ILE A 374 2.66 25.98 -9.90
CA ILE A 374 2.83 27.32 -10.47
C ILE A 374 3.76 28.06 -9.50
N ILE A 375 4.89 28.55 -9.99
CA ILE A 375 5.84 29.31 -9.17
C ILE A 375 5.35 30.76 -9.11
N GLY A 376 5.44 31.36 -7.93
CA GLY A 376 5.09 32.75 -7.71
C GLY A 376 6.32 33.65 -7.58
N ASP A 377 6.33 34.71 -8.41
CA ASP A 377 7.02 36.00 -8.23
C ASP A 377 7.17 36.36 -6.74
N VAL A 378 8.38 36.70 -6.29
CA VAL A 378 8.63 37.34 -4.98
C VAL A 378 9.77 38.37 -5.01
N ASP A 379 9.53 39.53 -5.64
CA ASP A 379 10.13 40.86 -5.40
C ASP A 379 11.54 40.82 -4.77
N GLU A 380 12.58 40.74 -5.62
CA GLU A 380 13.97 40.59 -5.21
C GLU A 380 14.73 41.95 -5.18
N ALA A 381 16.03 41.92 -4.81
CA ALA A 381 16.87 43.12 -4.82
C ALA A 381 17.65 43.22 -6.14
N PRO A 382 17.74 44.40 -6.80
CA PRO A 382 18.44 44.55 -8.07
C PRO A 382 19.89 44.04 -8.05
N VAL A 383 20.24 43.15 -8.97
CA VAL A 383 21.53 42.44 -8.97
C VAL A 383 22.55 43.20 -9.83
N PHE A 384 23.72 43.51 -9.26
CA PHE A 384 24.83 44.10 -10.00
C PHE A 384 25.38 43.13 -11.06
N THR A 385 25.76 43.65 -12.24
CA THR A 385 26.27 42.82 -13.35
C THR A 385 27.67 42.23 -13.12
N MET A 386 28.35 42.61 -12.04
CA MET A 386 29.66 42.14 -11.59
C MET A 386 29.69 42.04 -10.06
N ASP A 387 30.36 41.02 -9.52
CA ASP A 387 30.52 40.82 -8.06
C ASP A 387 31.36 41.93 -7.38
N TYR A 388 32.20 42.61 -8.16
CA TYR A 388 33.02 43.76 -7.76
C TYR A 388 33.39 44.58 -8.99
N TYR A 389 33.73 45.85 -8.80
CA TYR A 389 34.25 46.71 -9.86
C TYR A 389 35.65 47.21 -9.51
N ILE A 390 36.55 47.25 -10.48
CA ILE A 390 37.81 47.99 -10.41
C ILE A 390 37.73 49.12 -11.44
N MET A 391 38.09 50.33 -11.03
CA MET A 391 38.03 51.53 -11.86
C MET A 391 39.31 52.33 -11.74
N ASP A 392 39.80 52.90 -12.83
CA ASP A 392 41.02 53.72 -12.86
C ASP A 392 40.69 55.22 -12.94
N VAL A 393 41.43 56.06 -12.20
CA VAL A 393 41.38 57.52 -12.33
C VAL A 393 42.76 58.12 -12.11
N TYR A 394 43.16 59.13 -12.89
CA TYR A 394 44.42 59.84 -12.68
C TYR A 394 44.30 60.80 -11.49
N GLU A 395 45.34 60.92 -10.65
CA GLU A 395 45.29 61.76 -9.44
C GLU A 395 44.97 63.23 -9.74
N ASN A 396 45.58 63.77 -10.80
CA ASN A 396 45.39 65.15 -11.26
C ASN A 396 44.02 65.42 -11.93
N ALA A 397 43.09 64.46 -11.89
CA ALA A 397 41.72 64.63 -12.36
C ALA A 397 41.03 65.78 -11.60
N PRO A 398 40.41 66.75 -12.31
CA PRO A 398 39.62 67.79 -11.65
C PRO A 398 38.36 67.18 -11.01
N ALA A 399 37.82 67.87 -10.00
CA ALA A 399 36.50 67.56 -9.44
C ALA A 399 35.43 67.56 -10.56
N GLY A 400 34.56 66.54 -10.54
CA GLY A 400 33.57 66.26 -11.58
C GLY A 400 34.10 65.41 -12.74
N THR A 401 35.26 64.76 -12.59
CA THR A 401 35.76 63.80 -13.59
C THR A 401 34.99 62.49 -13.48
N GLU A 402 34.48 62.02 -14.62
CA GLU A 402 33.84 60.71 -14.79
C GLU A 402 34.88 59.60 -14.60
N VAL A 403 34.61 58.66 -13.70
CA VAL A 403 35.53 57.55 -13.37
C VAL A 403 35.13 56.31 -14.17
N SER A 404 33.97 55.74 -13.86
CA SER A 404 33.29 54.70 -14.64
C SER A 404 31.86 54.52 -14.11
N MET A 405 31.08 53.64 -14.73
CA MET A 405 29.68 53.36 -14.39
C MET A 405 29.53 51.96 -13.79
N VAL A 406 28.77 51.83 -12.70
CA VAL A 406 28.26 50.52 -12.26
C VAL A 406 26.87 50.28 -12.84
N THR A 407 26.50 49.02 -13.04
CA THR A 407 25.16 48.65 -13.49
C THR A 407 24.59 47.52 -12.65
N ALA A 408 23.32 47.64 -12.32
CA ALA A 408 22.48 46.59 -11.73
C ALA A 408 21.19 46.45 -12.54
N GLN A 409 20.61 45.25 -12.50
CA GLN A 409 19.35 44.91 -13.16
C GLN A 409 18.45 44.19 -12.18
N ASP A 410 17.18 44.56 -12.18
CA ASP A 410 16.15 43.91 -11.39
C ASP A 410 15.80 42.52 -11.97
N PRO A 411 15.77 41.44 -11.15
CA PRO A 411 15.45 40.09 -11.63
C PRO A 411 13.99 39.98 -12.12
N ASP A 412 13.04 40.44 -11.30
CA ASP A 412 11.59 40.34 -11.51
C ASP A 412 11.16 41.08 -12.79
N SER A 413 11.73 42.27 -13.03
CA SER A 413 11.37 43.08 -14.20
C SER A 413 12.54 43.85 -14.80
N THR A 414 12.88 43.46 -16.03
CA THR A 414 13.77 44.19 -16.98
C THR A 414 13.35 45.64 -17.32
N ARG A 415 12.32 46.19 -16.67
CA ARG A 415 11.86 47.58 -16.80
C ARG A 415 11.83 48.34 -15.48
N SER A 416 12.08 47.68 -14.35
CA SER A 416 12.12 48.32 -13.03
C SER A 416 13.29 49.30 -13.01
N LYS A 417 13.09 50.42 -12.32
CA LYS A 417 14.06 51.51 -12.32
C LYS A 417 14.93 51.40 -11.08
N VAL A 418 16.10 50.81 -11.27
CA VAL A 418 17.13 50.77 -10.25
C VAL A 418 17.69 52.17 -9.99
N ARG A 419 17.89 52.50 -8.71
CA ARG A 419 18.61 53.70 -8.25
C ARG A 419 19.91 53.34 -7.57
N TYR A 420 20.90 54.20 -7.72
CA TYR A 420 22.24 54.02 -7.17
C TYR A 420 22.56 55.05 -6.08
N SER A 421 23.33 54.63 -5.07
CA SER A 421 23.85 55.48 -3.99
C SER A 421 25.15 54.90 -3.41
N ILE A 422 25.94 55.69 -2.69
CA ILE A 422 27.15 55.23 -1.98
C ILE A 422 26.82 55.04 -0.50
N ASP A 423 27.33 53.99 0.14
CA ASP A 423 27.18 53.77 1.58
C ASP A 423 28.01 54.78 2.39
N GLN A 424 27.32 55.75 2.97
CA GLN A 424 27.91 56.85 3.73
C GLN A 424 28.59 56.43 5.05
N ASN A 425 28.50 55.14 5.41
CA ASN A 425 29.21 54.58 6.56
C ASN A 425 30.67 54.19 6.23
N ALA A 426 31.08 54.22 4.95
CA ALA A 426 32.45 53.95 4.53
C ALA A 426 33.33 55.23 4.60
N GLU A 427 34.56 55.12 5.10
CA GLU A 427 35.43 56.27 5.42
C GLU A 427 35.89 57.11 4.20
N GLY A 428 35.51 56.73 2.96
CA GLY A 428 35.83 57.43 1.71
C GLY A 428 34.74 58.36 1.15
N ASP A 429 33.56 58.46 1.80
CA ASP A 429 32.33 59.09 1.26
C ASP A 429 32.48 60.55 0.77
N ALA A 430 33.52 61.26 1.23
CA ALA A 430 33.77 62.65 0.85
C ALA A 430 34.60 62.84 -0.44
N LEU A 431 34.91 61.78 -1.21
CA LEU A 431 35.78 61.83 -2.40
C LEU A 431 35.09 61.50 -3.73
N PHE A 432 33.96 60.77 -3.68
CA PHE A 432 33.24 60.30 -4.86
C PHE A 432 31.75 60.63 -4.76
N ASN A 433 31.08 60.76 -5.91
CA ASN A 433 29.65 60.96 -6.02
C ASN A 433 29.12 60.08 -7.16
N ILE A 434 27.93 59.50 -6.99
CA ILE A 434 27.28 58.66 -7.99
C ILE A 434 26.01 59.33 -8.53
N ASP A 435 25.77 59.23 -9.83
CA ASP A 435 24.49 59.63 -10.41
C ASP A 435 23.39 58.60 -10.11
N VAL A 436 22.26 59.09 -9.60
CA VAL A 436 21.21 58.26 -9.00
C VAL A 436 20.48 57.38 -10.03
N ASP A 437 20.29 57.86 -11.26
CA ASP A 437 19.51 57.16 -12.29
C ASP A 437 20.39 56.38 -13.30
N SER A 438 21.69 56.71 -13.41
CA SER A 438 22.62 56.07 -14.36
C SER A 438 23.76 55.25 -13.75
N GLY A 439 24.07 55.41 -12.46
CA GLY A 439 25.16 54.66 -11.81
C GLY A 439 26.57 55.14 -12.16
N LEU A 440 26.69 56.30 -12.82
CA LEU A 440 27.97 56.92 -13.17
C LEU A 440 28.67 57.49 -11.93
N ILE A 441 29.90 57.03 -11.66
CA ILE A 441 30.73 57.49 -10.54
C ILE A 441 31.63 58.65 -11.01
N THR A 442 31.71 59.70 -10.19
CA THR A 442 32.44 60.94 -10.45
C THR A 442 33.29 61.34 -9.24
N THR A 443 34.43 62.00 -9.48
CA THR A 443 35.24 62.57 -8.39
C THR A 443 34.58 63.84 -7.82
N THR A 444 34.64 64.07 -6.50
CA THR A 444 34.18 65.34 -5.88
C THR A 444 35.32 66.33 -5.65
N LYS A 445 36.57 65.85 -5.69
CA LYS A 445 37.83 66.58 -5.46
C LYS A 445 38.91 66.01 -6.38
N SER A 446 40.06 66.70 -6.48
CA SER A 446 41.29 66.07 -6.93
C SER A 446 41.73 64.99 -5.94
N LEU A 447 42.42 63.96 -6.44
CA LEU A 447 43.01 62.90 -5.62
C LEU A 447 44.54 63.07 -5.57
N ASP A 448 45.21 62.35 -4.68
CA ASP A 448 46.67 62.33 -4.54
C ASP A 448 47.05 60.87 -4.27
N ARG A 449 47.80 60.25 -5.19
CA ARG A 449 48.19 58.84 -5.08
C ARG A 449 49.23 58.61 -3.99
N GLU A 450 50.08 59.61 -3.74
CA GLU A 450 51.09 59.57 -2.70
C GLU A 450 50.48 59.74 -1.29
N GLU A 451 49.26 60.30 -1.18
CA GLU A 451 48.41 60.17 0.01
C GLU A 451 47.68 58.81 0.05
N VAL A 452 46.86 58.48 -0.96
CA VAL A 452 46.10 57.22 -1.03
C VAL A 452 45.97 56.71 -2.47
N ALA A 453 46.70 55.64 -2.80
CA ALA A 453 46.67 55.03 -4.14
C ALA A 453 45.43 54.17 -4.46
N TRP A 454 44.61 53.83 -3.46
CA TRP A 454 43.45 52.93 -3.61
C TRP A 454 42.29 53.37 -2.70
N HIS A 455 41.11 53.62 -3.26
CA HIS A 455 39.90 53.93 -2.52
C HIS A 455 38.87 52.82 -2.67
N ASN A 456 38.42 52.26 -1.56
CA ASN A 456 37.34 51.27 -1.54
C ASN A 456 36.04 51.96 -1.13
N ILE A 457 35.02 51.91 -1.98
CA ILE A 457 33.66 52.40 -1.69
C ILE A 457 32.65 51.26 -1.89
N THR A 458 31.57 51.27 -1.13
CA THR A 458 30.45 50.33 -1.33
C THR A 458 29.33 51.08 -2.03
N VAL A 459 28.91 50.58 -3.19
CA VAL A 459 27.79 51.13 -3.94
C VAL A 459 26.55 50.29 -3.68
N MET A 460 25.45 50.97 -3.39
CA MET A 460 24.14 50.40 -3.10
C MET A 460 23.23 50.57 -4.32
N ALA A 461 22.49 49.53 -4.70
CA ALA A 461 21.42 49.60 -5.69
C ALA A 461 20.08 49.21 -5.05
N SER A 462 19.03 49.98 -5.31
CA SER A 462 17.67 49.69 -4.82
C SER A 462 16.63 49.95 -5.89
N GLU A 463 15.47 49.33 -5.70
CA GLU A 463 14.24 49.65 -6.42
C GLU A 463 13.77 51.10 -6.17
N ILE A 464 12.97 51.65 -7.09
CA ILE A 464 12.20 52.88 -6.83
C ILE A 464 10.95 52.59 -6.01
N ASP A 465 10.23 51.50 -6.32
CA ASP A 465 8.93 51.21 -5.74
C ASP A 465 9.05 50.39 -4.43
N ASN A 466 10.10 49.56 -4.27
CA ASN A 466 10.46 48.92 -3.00
C ASN A 466 11.89 49.24 -2.50
N PRO A 467 12.15 50.45 -1.98
CA PRO A 467 13.48 50.88 -1.51
C PRO A 467 14.00 50.15 -0.24
N ASN A 468 13.31 49.10 0.24
CA ASN A 468 13.81 48.23 1.31
C ASN A 468 14.66 47.07 0.76
N LEU A 469 14.51 46.76 -0.53
CA LEU A 469 15.30 45.75 -1.23
C LEU A 469 16.52 46.43 -1.82
N VAL A 470 17.69 46.12 -1.24
CA VAL A 470 18.95 46.80 -1.51
C VAL A 470 20.06 45.77 -1.67
N SER A 471 20.78 45.84 -2.79
CA SER A 471 22.02 45.11 -3.01
C SER A 471 23.24 46.02 -2.83
N TYR A 472 24.41 45.42 -2.67
CA TYR A 472 25.66 46.10 -2.36
C TYR A 472 26.78 45.52 -3.23
N VAL A 473 27.61 46.37 -3.84
CA VAL A 473 28.81 45.95 -4.57
C VAL A 473 30.04 46.73 -4.09
N PRO A 474 31.17 46.07 -3.84
CA PRO A 474 32.44 46.74 -3.58
C PRO A 474 33.01 47.31 -4.89
N VAL A 475 33.38 48.58 -4.87
CA VAL A 475 34.07 49.28 -5.97
C VAL A 475 35.43 49.75 -5.47
N THR A 476 36.48 49.33 -6.16
CA THR A 476 37.87 49.71 -5.90
C THR A 476 38.30 50.72 -6.96
N VAL A 477 38.53 51.96 -6.55
CA VAL A 477 39.09 53.01 -7.42
C VAL A 477 40.61 53.05 -7.23
N GLN A 478 41.35 52.70 -8.27
CA GLN A 478 42.80 52.78 -8.34
C GLN A 478 43.21 54.17 -8.82
N VAL A 479 44.10 54.84 -8.08
CA VAL A 479 44.64 56.14 -8.47
C VAL A 479 45.90 55.95 -9.31
N LEU A 480 45.91 56.49 -10.53
CA LEU A 480 47.01 56.38 -11.48
C LEU A 480 48.02 57.53 -11.33
N ASP A 481 49.31 57.15 -11.37
CA ASP A 481 50.52 57.98 -11.23
C ASP A 481 50.67 58.99 -12.37
N VAL A 482 50.90 60.27 -12.02
CA VAL A 482 51.22 61.35 -12.95
C VAL A 482 52.41 62.21 -12.46
N ASN A 483 53.47 61.57 -11.93
CA ASN A 483 54.81 62.15 -11.64
C ASN A 483 54.86 63.70 -11.61
N ASP A 484 54.34 64.30 -10.53
CA ASP A 484 54.46 65.73 -10.22
C ASP A 484 55.45 65.97 -9.07
N ASN A 485 55.58 64.98 -8.16
CA ASN A 485 56.55 64.90 -7.09
C ASN A 485 58.01 64.92 -7.61
N ALA A 486 58.69 66.05 -7.41
CA ALA A 486 60.08 66.23 -7.82
C ALA A 486 61.05 65.43 -6.91
N PRO A 487 62.08 64.78 -7.47
CA PRO A 487 63.03 63.98 -6.68
C PRO A 487 63.87 64.88 -5.76
N TYR A 488 63.64 64.76 -4.45
CA TYR A 488 64.43 65.44 -3.43
C TYR A 488 65.71 64.66 -3.11
N ILE A 489 66.80 65.38 -2.80
CA ILE A 489 68.00 64.77 -2.22
C ILE A 489 67.72 64.55 -0.74
N ALA A 490 67.63 63.30 -0.31
CA ALA A 490 67.60 62.96 1.11
C ALA A 490 68.82 63.59 1.81
N THR A 491 68.57 64.40 2.84
CA THR A 491 69.59 65.30 3.42
C THR A 491 70.80 64.53 3.93
N ASP A 492 71.98 65.11 3.70
CA ASP A 492 73.29 64.47 3.80
C ASP A 492 73.41 63.36 4.88
N SER A 493 73.68 62.14 4.41
CA SER A 493 74.56 61.25 5.17
C SER A 493 75.91 61.96 5.30
N ALA A 494 76.08 62.72 6.38
CA ALA A 494 77.17 63.67 6.58
C ALA A 494 78.51 63.03 6.18
N LEU A 495 79.12 63.56 5.11
CA LEU A 495 80.31 62.96 4.52
C LEU A 495 81.52 63.26 5.42
N VAL A 496 81.73 62.41 6.42
CA VAL A 496 82.79 62.54 7.43
C VAL A 496 84.16 62.37 6.78
N VAL A 497 84.71 63.48 6.28
CA VAL A 497 86.10 63.57 5.84
C VAL A 497 86.97 63.55 7.10
N CYS A 498 87.48 62.38 7.47
CA CYS A 498 88.38 62.23 8.61
C CYS A 498 89.62 63.15 8.46
N GLU A 499 89.95 63.85 9.53
CA GLU A 499 91.11 64.72 9.62
C GLU A 499 92.40 63.90 9.42
N GLY A 500 93.22 64.29 8.43
CA GLY A 500 94.35 63.49 7.93
C GLY A 500 94.21 63.03 6.47
N SER A 501 93.04 63.24 5.84
CA SER A 501 92.82 63.01 4.39
C SER A 501 93.81 63.83 3.53
N LYS A 502 94.60 63.16 2.67
CA LYS A 502 95.67 63.80 1.89
C LYS A 502 95.12 64.69 0.76
N ALA A 503 95.79 65.82 0.53
CA ALA A 503 95.48 66.74 -0.56
C ALA A 503 95.51 66.02 -1.93
N GLY A 504 94.38 66.04 -2.65
CA GLY A 504 94.18 65.38 -3.94
C GLY A 504 92.98 64.42 -4.00
N GLN A 505 92.52 63.91 -2.85
CA GLN A 505 91.41 62.94 -2.83
C GLN A 505 90.02 63.61 -2.96
N VAL A 506 89.82 64.76 -2.30
CA VAL A 506 88.56 65.53 -2.37
C VAL A 506 88.24 65.99 -3.80
N THR A 507 89.27 66.44 -4.55
CA THR A 507 89.15 66.92 -5.93
C THR A 507 88.65 65.86 -6.92
N CYS A 508 88.86 64.57 -6.63
CA CYS A 508 88.37 63.48 -7.48
C CYS A 508 86.87 63.24 -7.27
N VAL A 509 86.39 63.29 -6.01
CA VAL A 509 84.96 63.18 -5.70
C VAL A 509 84.19 64.39 -6.21
N SER A 510 84.70 65.61 -5.99
CA SER A 510 84.02 66.83 -6.45
C SER A 510 83.94 66.93 -7.98
N SER A 511 84.95 66.43 -8.71
CA SER A 511 84.90 66.39 -10.18
C SER A 511 83.99 65.28 -10.72
N LEU A 512 83.90 64.11 -10.07
CA LEU A 512 82.91 63.09 -10.40
C LEU A 512 81.47 63.61 -10.20
N VAL A 513 81.18 64.25 -9.07
CA VAL A 513 79.87 64.87 -8.82
C VAL A 513 79.58 65.97 -9.85
N ALA A 514 80.55 66.83 -10.17
CA ALA A 514 80.38 67.84 -11.22
C ALA A 514 80.11 67.23 -12.61
N ILE A 515 80.76 66.11 -12.96
CA ILE A 515 80.52 65.39 -14.22
C ILE A 515 79.12 64.76 -14.23
N VAL A 516 78.64 64.20 -13.11
CA VAL A 516 77.28 63.66 -13.00
C VAL A 516 76.23 64.78 -13.12
N VAL A 517 76.40 65.90 -12.42
CA VAL A 517 75.52 67.08 -12.54
C VAL A 517 75.53 67.64 -13.97
N LEU A 518 76.70 67.66 -14.62
CA LEU A 518 76.80 68.03 -16.05
C LEU A 518 76.03 67.04 -16.94
N PHE A 519 76.12 65.73 -16.68
CA PHE A 519 75.39 64.72 -17.45
C PHE A 519 73.86 64.81 -17.26
N VAL A 520 73.39 65.06 -16.04
CA VAL A 520 71.97 65.26 -15.72
C VAL A 520 71.43 66.53 -16.39
N THR A 521 72.15 67.65 -16.27
CA THR A 521 71.75 68.93 -16.89
C THR A 521 71.87 68.93 -18.43
N LEU A 522 72.77 68.14 -19.00
CA LEU A 522 72.82 67.90 -20.45
C LEU A 522 71.74 66.92 -20.94
N ARG A 523 71.30 65.96 -20.11
CA ARG A 523 70.13 65.12 -20.42
C ARG A 523 68.83 65.91 -20.37
N SER A 524 68.58 66.71 -19.32
CA SER A 524 67.34 67.51 -19.22
C SER A 524 67.24 68.52 -20.38
N LYS A 525 68.34 69.17 -20.76
CA LYS A 525 68.41 70.04 -21.95
C LYS A 525 68.25 69.31 -23.30
N LYS A 526 68.38 67.97 -23.34
CA LYS A 526 68.10 67.16 -24.55
C LYS A 526 66.66 66.65 -24.64
N SER A 527 65.85 66.79 -23.59
CA SER A 527 64.45 66.33 -23.55
C SER A 527 63.43 67.39 -23.97
N LYS A 528 63.81 68.29 -24.89
CA LYS A 528 62.88 69.02 -25.74
C LYS A 528 63.02 68.53 -27.18
N LYS A 529 62.35 67.41 -27.46
CA LYS A 529 61.92 67.04 -28.81
C LYS A 529 60.41 67.32 -28.92
N GLU A 530 59.97 67.63 -30.13
CA GLU A 530 58.57 67.83 -30.48
C GLU A 530 57.78 66.51 -30.34
N PRO A 531 56.45 66.57 -30.10
CA PRO A 531 55.65 65.38 -29.86
C PRO A 531 55.61 64.47 -31.09
N LEU A 532 55.69 63.16 -30.86
CA LEU A 532 55.31 62.17 -31.87
C LEU A 532 53.78 62.23 -32.02
N ILE A 533 53.33 62.80 -33.14
CA ILE A 533 51.95 62.65 -33.59
C ILE A 533 51.78 61.19 -34.00
N ILE A 534 51.16 60.39 -33.12
CA ILE A 534 50.58 59.11 -33.52
C ILE A 534 49.30 59.46 -34.26
N SER A 535 49.35 59.44 -35.59
CA SER A 535 48.14 59.30 -36.38
C SER A 535 47.54 57.92 -36.14
N VAL A 536 46.22 57.82 -36.30
CA VAL A 536 45.54 56.52 -36.40
C VAL A 536 45.95 55.86 -37.75
N GLU A 537 45.44 54.66 -38.04
CA GLU A 537 45.75 53.86 -39.24
C GLU A 537 47.16 53.21 -39.31
N ASP A 538 47.68 52.63 -38.21
CA ASP A 538 48.78 51.63 -38.32
C ASP A 538 48.84 50.56 -37.20
N ILE A 539 47.69 50.00 -36.80
CA ILE A 539 47.61 48.75 -35.99
C ILE A 539 46.54 47.80 -36.56
N ARG A 540 46.80 47.23 -37.75
CA ARG A 540 46.13 46.00 -38.24
C ARG A 540 47.10 45.16 -39.08
N GLU A 541 46.78 43.86 -39.13
CA GLU A 541 47.27 42.89 -40.11
C GLU A 541 48.79 42.65 -40.19
N ASN A 542 49.26 41.71 -39.38
CA ASN A 542 50.13 40.64 -39.89
C ASN A 542 49.48 39.29 -39.56
N VAL A 543 48.48 38.91 -40.35
CA VAL A 543 47.89 37.57 -40.32
C VAL A 543 48.88 36.62 -41.00
N VAL A 544 49.39 35.64 -40.26
CA VAL A 544 50.12 34.52 -40.85
C VAL A 544 49.14 33.38 -41.07
N THR A 545 48.85 33.10 -42.34
CA THR A 545 48.03 31.97 -42.78
C THR A 545 48.75 30.65 -42.56
N TYR A 546 48.07 29.69 -41.93
CA TYR A 546 48.39 28.27 -41.97
C TYR A 546 47.16 27.51 -42.47
N ASP A 547 47.18 27.14 -43.76
CA ASP A 547 46.23 26.20 -44.35
C ASP A 547 46.92 24.83 -44.54
N ASP A 548 46.10 23.78 -44.63
CA ASP A 548 46.43 22.39 -45.01
C ASP A 548 47.54 21.66 -44.22
N GLU A 549 47.14 20.94 -43.16
CA GLU A 549 46.75 19.52 -43.31
C GLU A 549 46.10 18.93 -42.02
N GLY A 550 45.04 18.13 -42.18
CA GLY A 550 44.64 17.08 -41.23
C GLY A 550 43.89 17.50 -39.95
N GLY A 551 42.56 17.58 -40.02
CA GLY A 551 41.70 17.64 -38.83
C GLY A 551 41.45 16.25 -38.19
N GLY A 552 41.06 16.23 -36.92
CA GLY A 552 40.69 15.03 -36.16
C GLY A 552 40.24 15.42 -34.75
N GLU A 553 38.92 15.46 -34.55
CA GLU A 553 38.29 15.65 -33.23
C GLU A 553 38.15 14.30 -32.48
N GLU A 554 37.59 14.34 -31.27
CA GLU A 554 37.14 13.19 -30.47
C GLU A 554 38.24 12.21 -30.00
N ASP A 555 38.78 12.46 -28.81
CA ASP A 555 38.56 11.54 -27.67
C ASP A 555 39.03 12.17 -26.34
N THR A 556 38.08 12.75 -25.58
CA THR A 556 38.30 13.16 -24.19
C THR A 556 37.85 12.07 -23.21
N GLU A 557 38.53 10.93 -23.20
CA GLU A 557 38.34 9.93 -22.14
C GLU A 557 39.11 10.29 -20.85
N ALA A 558 38.50 10.00 -19.71
CA ALA A 558 38.92 10.53 -18.41
C ALA A 558 40.15 9.82 -17.82
N PHE A 559 40.97 10.59 -17.08
CA PHE A 559 41.93 10.02 -16.13
C PHE A 559 41.18 9.40 -14.93
N ASP A 560 40.85 8.11 -15.00
CA ASP A 560 40.35 7.38 -13.84
C ASP A 560 41.46 7.14 -12.79
N ILE A 561 41.25 7.67 -11.59
CA ILE A 561 42.20 7.65 -10.47
C ILE A 561 42.01 6.37 -9.60
N ALA A 562 41.13 5.45 -9.99
CA ALA A 562 40.89 4.18 -9.28
C ALA A 562 42.16 3.33 -9.04
N ALA A 563 43.18 3.47 -9.89
CA ALA A 563 44.45 2.74 -9.81
C ALA A 563 45.27 2.97 -8.52
N LEU A 564 44.92 3.95 -7.68
CA LEU A 564 45.64 4.28 -6.45
C LEU A 564 45.07 3.66 -5.16
N ARG A 565 43.99 2.86 -5.20
CA ARG A 565 43.28 2.44 -3.97
C ARG A 565 43.24 0.95 -3.61
N ASN A 566 43.54 0.01 -4.52
CA ASN A 566 43.70 -1.40 -4.15
C ASN A 566 44.56 -2.21 -5.16
N PRO A 567 45.82 -2.55 -4.85
CA PRO A 567 46.68 -3.31 -5.76
C PRO A 567 46.28 -4.79 -5.93
N ALA A 568 45.44 -5.35 -5.05
CA ALA A 568 45.13 -6.78 -5.05
C ALA A 568 44.19 -7.24 -6.18
N ALA A 569 43.53 -6.31 -6.89
CA ALA A 569 42.60 -6.64 -7.99
C ALA A 569 43.26 -6.65 -9.38
N ALA A 570 44.50 -6.14 -9.51
CA ALA A 570 45.15 -5.96 -10.81
C ALA A 570 45.66 -7.27 -11.45
N GLU A 571 45.85 -8.33 -10.66
CA GLU A 571 46.42 -9.60 -11.14
C GLU A 571 45.39 -10.49 -11.86
N GLU A 572 44.09 -10.39 -11.50
CA GLU A 572 43.05 -11.29 -12.01
C GLU A 572 42.53 -10.89 -13.40
N MET A 573 42.62 -9.61 -13.77
CA MET A 573 42.18 -9.11 -15.08
C MET A 573 43.16 -9.46 -16.23
N ARG A 574 44.31 -10.08 -15.91
CA ARG A 574 45.39 -10.38 -16.86
C ARG A 574 45.19 -11.69 -17.65
N LEU A 575 44.11 -12.43 -17.42
CA LEU A 575 43.87 -13.76 -18.01
C LEU A 575 42.66 -13.85 -18.98
N ARG A 576 42.19 -12.70 -19.51
CA ARG A 576 41.04 -12.64 -20.45
C ARG A 576 41.23 -11.66 -21.62
N LYS A 577 42.43 -11.55 -22.19
CA LYS A 577 42.67 -10.73 -23.40
C LYS A 577 43.38 -11.43 -24.56
N ASP A 578 43.45 -12.77 -24.53
CA ASP A 578 44.09 -13.61 -25.55
C ASP A 578 43.07 -14.48 -26.35
N LEU A 579 41.91 -13.93 -26.75
CA LEU A 579 40.96 -14.69 -27.58
C LEU A 579 39.91 -13.86 -28.37
N GLN A 580 40.34 -12.82 -29.10
CA GLN A 580 39.55 -12.25 -30.22
C GLN A 580 40.41 -11.33 -31.12
N SER A 581 40.98 -11.89 -32.20
CA SER A 581 41.72 -11.10 -33.20
C SER A 581 41.71 -11.70 -34.62
N GLU A 582 40.67 -12.45 -34.99
CA GLU A 582 40.44 -12.98 -36.34
C GLU A 582 38.93 -13.02 -36.62
N VAL A 583 38.46 -12.19 -37.59
CA VAL A 583 37.23 -12.35 -38.42
C VAL A 583 37.04 -11.13 -39.32
N TRP A 584 37.27 -9.90 -38.83
CA TRP A 584 36.99 -8.66 -39.57
C TRP A 584 38.04 -8.30 -40.64
N ARG A 585 38.09 -9.12 -41.70
CA ARG A 585 38.62 -8.76 -43.03
C ARG A 585 37.84 -9.46 -44.16
N ALA A 586 36.61 -9.02 -44.41
CA ALA A 586 35.91 -9.30 -45.66
C ALA A 586 34.83 -8.23 -45.92
N MET A 587 34.73 -7.77 -47.17
CA MET A 587 33.70 -6.83 -47.68
C MET A 587 33.75 -5.41 -47.06
N GLY A 588 33.34 -4.36 -47.76
CA GLY A 588 32.94 -4.24 -49.17
C GLY A 588 32.30 -2.87 -49.41
N THR A 589 32.83 -2.07 -50.35
CA THR A 589 32.41 -0.67 -50.57
C THR A 589 31.14 -0.57 -51.41
N GLU A 590 30.18 0.27 -51.00
CA GLU A 590 29.31 1.01 -51.92
C GLU A 590 28.80 2.32 -51.30
N ALA A 591 28.02 3.12 -52.06
CA ALA A 591 28.14 4.58 -52.06
C ALA A 591 27.08 5.40 -51.28
N LEU A 592 27.40 6.67 -51.03
CA LEU A 592 26.53 7.68 -50.42
C LEU A 592 25.48 8.24 -51.39
N SER A 593 24.27 8.46 -50.88
CA SER A 593 23.17 9.19 -51.56
C SER A 593 23.15 10.67 -51.18
N PRO A 594 22.70 11.59 -52.06
CA PRO A 594 22.73 13.03 -51.81
C PRO A 594 21.61 13.52 -50.87
N ALA A 595 21.85 14.67 -50.22
CA ALA A 595 20.86 15.35 -49.39
C ALA A 595 19.69 15.92 -50.22
N LEU A 596 18.48 15.83 -49.68
CA LEU A 596 17.24 16.28 -50.34
C LEU A 596 16.76 17.61 -49.74
N THR A 597 16.71 18.65 -50.57
CA THR A 597 16.03 19.91 -50.26
C THR A 597 14.53 19.75 -50.43
N LEU A 598 13.75 20.07 -49.40
CA LEU A 598 12.28 19.99 -49.42
C LEU A 598 11.65 21.33 -49.89
N PRO A 599 10.74 21.31 -50.88
CA PRO A 599 9.70 22.33 -51.06
C PRO A 599 8.49 22.03 -50.16
N ASP A 600 7.60 23.02 -49.99
CA ASP A 600 6.34 22.86 -49.26
C ASP A 600 5.32 21.97 -50.01
N GLU A 601 5.23 20.69 -49.68
CA GLU A 601 4.14 19.80 -50.08
C GLU A 601 3.62 18.94 -48.90
N ASP A 602 2.38 18.43 -49.00
CA ASP A 602 1.66 17.80 -47.90
C ASP A 602 2.27 16.45 -47.48
N ILE A 603 2.76 16.41 -46.24
CA ILE A 603 3.32 15.23 -45.55
C ILE A 603 2.39 14.00 -45.65
N HIS A 604 1.08 14.20 -45.73
CA HIS A 604 0.11 13.10 -45.78
C HIS A 604 0.14 12.30 -47.11
N GLU A 605 0.56 12.89 -48.22
CA GLU A 605 0.82 12.15 -49.47
C GLU A 605 2.20 11.49 -49.47
N VAL A 606 3.22 12.15 -48.91
CA VAL A 606 4.58 11.59 -48.78
C VAL A 606 4.57 10.29 -47.98
N ILE A 607 3.80 10.23 -46.89
CA ILE A 607 3.64 9.01 -46.07
C ILE A 607 2.98 7.88 -46.88
N LYS A 608 1.91 8.15 -47.65
CA LYS A 608 1.26 7.13 -48.50
C LYS A 608 2.21 6.57 -49.55
N LEU A 609 2.97 7.45 -50.21
CA LEU A 609 3.99 7.05 -51.19
C LEU A 609 5.06 6.16 -50.56
N LYS A 610 5.56 6.50 -49.36
CA LYS A 610 6.58 5.70 -48.66
C LYS A 610 6.06 4.35 -48.18
N VAL A 611 4.79 4.23 -47.78
CA VAL A 611 4.19 2.92 -47.45
C VAL A 611 4.10 2.03 -48.70
N VAL A 612 3.62 2.56 -49.83
CA VAL A 612 3.53 1.80 -51.10
C VAL A 612 4.90 1.44 -51.68
N GLU A 613 5.95 2.21 -51.37
CA GLU A 613 7.33 1.90 -51.71
C GLU A 613 7.90 0.77 -50.83
N ALA A 614 7.63 0.80 -49.51
CA ALA A 614 8.03 -0.25 -48.58
C ALA A 614 7.32 -1.60 -48.82
N ASP A 615 6.02 -1.59 -49.13
CA ASP A 615 5.23 -2.79 -49.48
C ASP A 615 5.71 -3.48 -50.79
N ARG A 616 6.64 -2.85 -51.52
CA ARG A 616 7.24 -3.36 -52.76
C ARG A 616 8.74 -3.66 -52.62
N ASP A 617 9.33 -3.45 -51.45
CA ASP A 617 10.74 -3.75 -51.22
C ASP A 617 10.95 -5.26 -51.02
N THR A 618 11.59 -5.91 -51.99
CA THR A 618 11.94 -7.33 -51.93
C THR A 618 13.36 -7.59 -51.39
N SER A 619 14.03 -6.59 -50.81
CA SER A 619 15.35 -6.73 -50.20
C SER A 619 15.31 -7.15 -48.72
N GLY A 620 14.14 -7.05 -48.08
CA GLY A 620 13.94 -7.48 -46.68
C GLY A 620 14.21 -8.99 -46.48
N PRO A 621 14.93 -9.38 -45.41
CA PRO A 621 15.23 -10.79 -45.15
C PRO A 621 13.96 -11.58 -44.79
N PRO A 622 13.88 -12.88 -45.13
CA PRO A 622 12.72 -13.71 -44.81
C PRO A 622 12.59 -13.92 -43.30
N TYR A 623 11.35 -13.88 -42.80
CA TYR A 623 11.04 -14.11 -41.38
C TYR A 623 11.57 -15.45 -40.88
N ASP A 624 12.37 -15.42 -39.82
CA ASP A 624 12.93 -16.63 -39.20
C ASP A 624 11.86 -17.39 -38.40
N SER A 625 11.82 -18.72 -38.57
CA SER A 625 10.68 -19.55 -38.15
C SER A 625 10.99 -20.35 -36.89
N LEU A 626 10.82 -19.70 -35.74
CA LEU A 626 11.03 -20.31 -34.42
C LEU A 626 9.99 -21.41 -34.10
N GLN A 627 10.28 -22.64 -34.52
CA GLN A 627 9.70 -23.86 -33.98
C GLN A 627 10.78 -24.79 -33.41
N THR A 628 11.00 -24.74 -32.10
CA THR A 628 11.06 -25.94 -31.24
C THR A 628 11.19 -25.59 -29.75
N TYR A 629 10.14 -25.85 -28.97
CA TYR A 629 10.24 -26.41 -27.63
C TYR A 629 9.01 -27.29 -27.35
N ALA A 630 9.06 -28.10 -26.30
CA ALA A 630 8.38 -29.40 -26.27
C ALA A 630 6.89 -29.39 -25.88
N TYR A 631 6.23 -30.48 -26.28
CA TYR A 631 4.83 -30.84 -26.06
C TYR A 631 4.56 -31.42 -24.68
N GLU A 632 3.49 -30.98 -24.01
CA GLU A 632 2.63 -31.82 -23.14
C GLU A 632 1.30 -31.08 -22.82
N GLY A 633 0.16 -31.79 -22.76
CA GLY A 633 -1.12 -31.21 -22.27
C GLY A 633 -2.36 -31.27 -23.20
N ARG A 634 -2.99 -32.45 -23.25
CA ARG A 634 -4.34 -32.81 -23.79
C ARG A 634 -5.35 -31.68 -24.15
N GLY A 635 -6.01 -31.83 -25.31
CA GLY A 635 -7.15 -30.99 -25.75
C GLY A 635 -8.49 -31.22 -25.01
N SER A 636 -9.56 -30.52 -25.34
CA SER A 636 -10.43 -30.82 -26.51
C SER A 636 -11.07 -29.53 -27.12
N PRO A 637 -12.14 -29.55 -27.97
CA PRO A 637 -12.01 -29.20 -29.38
C PRO A 637 -12.62 -27.85 -29.82
N SER A 638 -12.25 -27.47 -31.04
CA SER A 638 -12.64 -26.28 -31.81
C SER A 638 -14.14 -25.99 -31.96
N GLY A 639 -14.50 -24.71 -32.09
CA GLY A 639 -15.88 -24.25 -32.36
C GLY A 639 -15.99 -22.90 -33.07
N SER A 640 -15.10 -22.57 -34.01
CA SER A 640 -15.19 -21.33 -34.81
C SER A 640 -15.95 -21.53 -36.13
N ILE A 641 -16.95 -20.69 -36.39
CA ILE A 641 -17.44 -20.40 -37.75
C ILE A 641 -17.90 -18.94 -37.81
N SER A 642 -17.48 -18.22 -38.85
CA SER A 642 -17.77 -16.80 -39.06
C SER A 642 -19.05 -16.59 -39.89
N SER A 643 -19.51 -15.33 -39.92
CA SER A 643 -20.70 -14.83 -40.61
C SER A 643 -20.80 -15.19 -42.10
N LEU A 644 -22.04 -15.33 -42.59
CA LEU A 644 -22.42 -15.08 -43.98
C LEU A 644 -23.83 -14.45 -44.06
N ASP A 645 -23.86 -13.24 -44.59
CA ASP A 645 -24.86 -12.55 -45.42
C ASP A 645 -26.37 -12.45 -45.08
N LEU A 646 -26.86 -11.27 -45.46
CA LEU A 646 -28.20 -10.66 -45.36
C LEU A 646 -29.13 -11.13 -46.52
N PRO A 647 -30.49 -10.96 -46.48
CA PRO A 647 -31.10 -9.63 -46.64
C PRO A 647 -32.47 -9.31 -45.97
N GLU A 648 -32.58 -8.01 -45.67
CA GLU A 648 -33.78 -7.13 -45.73
C GLU A 648 -34.89 -7.20 -44.65
N PRO A 649 -35.62 -6.08 -44.44
CA PRO A 649 -35.93 -5.63 -43.06
C PRO A 649 -37.41 -5.40 -42.77
N GLN A 650 -37.79 -5.34 -41.48
CA GLN A 650 -39.01 -4.65 -41.05
C GLN A 650 -38.92 -3.94 -39.69
N THR A 651 -39.56 -2.77 -39.66
CA THR A 651 -40.19 -2.04 -38.52
C THR A 651 -39.34 -1.59 -37.34
N GLU A 652 -39.40 -0.26 -37.14
CA GLU A 652 -39.21 0.42 -35.85
C GLU A 652 -40.14 -0.17 -34.77
N LEU A 653 -39.69 -0.19 -33.51
CA LEU A 653 -40.55 -0.46 -32.36
C LEU A 653 -40.86 0.84 -31.62
N ASP A 654 -42.14 1.21 -31.64
CA ASP A 654 -42.71 2.37 -30.98
C ASP A 654 -42.67 2.24 -29.44
N LEU A 655 -42.36 3.33 -28.74
CA LEU A 655 -42.20 3.39 -27.27
C LEU A 655 -43.41 4.05 -26.60
N SER A 656 -44.61 3.58 -26.95
CA SER A 656 -45.91 4.19 -26.57
C SER A 656 -46.67 3.50 -25.43
N GLU A 657 -46.00 2.70 -24.57
CA GLU A 657 -46.63 2.03 -23.40
C GLU A 657 -46.06 2.48 -22.03
N VAL A 658 -45.87 3.79 -21.81
CA VAL A 658 -45.45 4.32 -20.49
C VAL A 658 -46.65 4.54 -19.54
N ASP A 659 -47.85 4.79 -20.05
CA ASP A 659 -49.06 5.15 -19.28
C ASP A 659 -49.72 3.99 -18.48
N LYS A 660 -49.02 2.87 -18.27
CA LYS A 660 -49.51 1.72 -17.48
C LYS A 660 -48.89 1.57 -16.08
N TRP A 661 -48.04 2.50 -15.67
CA TRP A 661 -47.35 2.44 -14.37
C TRP A 661 -48.18 3.09 -13.26
N GLY A 662 -48.24 2.44 -12.10
CA GLY A 662 -49.11 2.83 -10.99
C GLY A 662 -48.71 4.13 -10.27
N PRO A 663 -49.56 4.66 -9.36
CA PRO A 663 -49.48 6.02 -8.84
C PRO A 663 -48.28 6.33 -7.91
N GLU A 664 -47.33 5.42 -7.72
CA GLU A 664 -46.17 5.62 -6.84
C GLU A 664 -44.94 6.23 -7.54
N VAL A 665 -44.96 6.38 -8.88
CA VAL A 665 -43.83 6.89 -9.68
C VAL A 665 -43.92 8.39 -10.00
N GLN A 666 -44.48 9.22 -9.10
CA GLN A 666 -44.63 10.69 -9.30
C GLN A 666 -43.85 11.57 -8.30
N VAL A 667 -42.96 11.01 -7.48
CA VAL A 667 -42.25 11.78 -6.43
C VAL A 667 -40.86 12.29 -6.87
N LEU A 668 -40.24 11.71 -7.91
CA LEU A 668 -38.83 11.98 -8.27
C LEU A 668 -38.62 12.97 -9.44
N SER A 669 -39.61 13.80 -9.78
CA SER A 669 -39.52 14.80 -10.87
C SER A 669 -39.65 16.27 -10.42
N ARG A 670 -39.49 16.56 -9.11
CA ARG A 670 -39.66 17.92 -8.54
C ARG A 670 -38.63 18.35 -7.48
N VAL A 671 -37.35 17.99 -7.66
CA VAL A 671 -36.24 18.67 -6.96
C VAL A 671 -35.09 18.87 -7.95
N GLY A 672 -34.72 20.13 -8.24
CA GLY A 672 -33.51 20.43 -9.04
C GLY A 672 -33.64 21.46 -10.17
N GLN A 673 -34.18 22.65 -9.93
CA GLN A 673 -33.91 23.84 -10.75
C GLN A 673 -34.22 25.14 -10.00
N HIS A 674 -33.54 26.25 -10.40
CA HIS A 674 -33.41 27.54 -9.69
C HIS A 674 -32.48 27.45 -8.47
N HIS A 675 -31.47 28.32 -8.24
CA HIS A 675 -30.87 29.48 -8.93
C HIS A 675 -29.36 29.52 -8.53
N VAL A 676 -28.40 30.31 -9.04
CA VAL A 676 -28.23 31.47 -9.96
C VAL A 676 -26.73 31.43 -10.43
N PRO A 677 -26.23 32.12 -11.48
CA PRO A 677 -26.83 33.21 -12.27
C PRO A 677 -27.37 32.81 -13.65
#